data_AF-V8C5B6-F1
#
_entry.id   AF-V8C5B6-F1
#
_cell.length_a   1.000
_cell.length_b   1.000
_cell.length_c   1.000
_cell.angle_alpha   90.00
_cell.angle_beta   90.00
_cell.angle_gamma   90.00
#
_symmetry.space_group_name_H-M   'P 1'
#
loop_
_entity.id
_entity.type
_entity.pdbx_description
1 polymer ?
#
loop_
_entity_poly.entity_id
_entity_poly.type
_entity_poly.pdbx_seq_one_letter_code
_entity_poly.pdbx_strand_id
1 'polypeptide(L)'
;MEALQYIYTSWKNGDSTEKGYMIYSRSEGISESECTAIKDAMQYLAPKELTLTPTPQEIADIFPYAFSYFVLPTGRGCVAQSTYLGKDYSGRYGNYIIHALIFDINDLPCRPAEFFAEPYIKTAMTQEELDAPSPVPPLPPLHISEYASVINDEQLNEFLFDKEDEFAQLISMILVSQDAGIPFYLNDSRENLVLWAAAVQRILPSRLAKKFTFNTYIGDHESMRSPRAREEGLNFHLIGVRPDANYFNYATECKSNRQIVMDFIGGHMTQGVTPNSYAHAMAASIAFDCEEVDSFGDFVDATSFSEINGRLQDAYLYYHLLKNDEFDFSEDNLKAVLSFGSTYCSESDNSDVGSKLLVKYQESGWTLEAELLALFWGFVCKYSSFMIFTLYELFTETIYQHASEASEPCNKLESLIQTIKSETPQQYREYLNYLNSANSVEHLLLYLSGHSNPFTNRFYITWLLQSYTFNGGMSNGQPISKVLQALLKNITKINGCEKQMIEILFATSDNQALFENILSVFMAALREPRQLEQLCVKYVEITESLTDRQLNRFEQLLLETPGAAPIATRLCARKIASSKNPEDEFWRFYDNQRSRISANSGFTIEPMILACINNVDAKIREDVAIDILRKINASVINDGETIMVLTNAVNDCSVKELSKMDSAFLQRVCQIRAKVDKSGLEKIKAVFIGEMLTANNAQRKRPVNLSGELAQTGISLKSVEKSDYEAYIKNYFDEYFVLLQASEDVPALMRIFYHGRYFSNFIDDYISVLKKKAKKETERWKRILAWTCVYLVTAERSDQAAEELYKPIVRYLRSLDEDRLLDVRQAVIQDVPSSRCDYLFDEVRRKEGFVEKLGGFFHKK
;
A
#
# COMPACT_ATOMS: atom_id res chain seq x y z
N MET A 1 -1.39 -67.65 -7.11
CA MET A 1 -0.20 -66.79 -7.37
C MET A 1 1.04 -67.66 -7.30
N GLU A 2 2.07 -67.37 -8.10
CA GLU A 2 3.40 -67.97 -7.93
C GLU A 2 4.28 -67.08 -7.04
N ALA A 3 4.97 -67.67 -6.07
CA ALA A 3 5.93 -66.98 -5.21
C ALA A 3 7.29 -67.70 -5.20
N LEU A 4 8.38 -66.94 -5.31
CA LEU A 4 9.72 -67.46 -5.10
C LEU A 4 10.02 -67.57 -3.60
N GLN A 5 10.81 -68.56 -3.21
CA GLN A 5 11.09 -68.86 -1.80
C GLN A 5 12.54 -68.55 -1.44
N TYR A 6 12.76 -68.07 -0.22
CA TYR A 6 14.08 -67.82 0.35
C TYR A 6 14.13 -68.31 1.80
N ILE A 7 15.11 -69.15 2.13
CA ILE A 7 15.37 -69.65 3.49
C ILE A 7 16.78 -69.26 3.91
N TYR A 8 16.90 -68.65 5.09
CA TYR A 8 18.16 -68.26 5.71
C TYR A 8 18.24 -68.78 7.13
N THR A 9 19.32 -69.49 7.47
CA THR A 9 19.56 -69.98 8.83
C THR A 9 21.02 -70.39 9.01
N SER A 10 21.45 -70.63 10.25
CA SER A 10 22.75 -71.26 10.51
C SER A 10 22.62 -72.79 10.48
N TRP A 11 23.46 -73.45 9.67
CA TRP A 11 23.43 -74.90 9.50
C TRP A 11 24.84 -75.47 9.23
N LYS A 12 25.03 -76.76 9.55
CA LYS A 12 26.35 -77.40 9.69
C LYS A 12 27.18 -77.45 8.41
N ASN A 13 26.52 -77.67 7.28
CA ASN A 13 27.17 -78.04 6.02
C ASN A 13 27.29 -76.89 5.02
N GLY A 14 26.82 -75.68 5.34
CA GLY A 14 26.70 -74.65 4.32
C GLY A 14 28.00 -74.01 3.85
N ASP A 15 27.97 -73.52 2.60
CA ASP A 15 29.15 -73.23 1.77
C ASP A 15 29.67 -71.77 1.88
N SER A 16 29.60 -71.18 3.07
CA SER A 16 30.07 -69.80 3.31
C SER A 16 31.52 -69.78 3.82
N THR A 17 32.35 -68.91 3.24
CA THR A 17 33.72 -68.64 3.72
C THR A 17 33.74 -67.94 5.10
N GLU A 18 32.63 -67.28 5.46
CA GLU A 18 32.36 -66.77 6.80
C GLU A 18 31.53 -67.81 7.58
N LYS A 19 32.11 -68.41 8.62
CA LYS A 19 31.37 -69.32 9.52
C LYS A 19 30.28 -68.52 10.25
N GLY A 20 29.01 -68.80 9.98
CA GLY A 20 27.87 -68.06 10.57
C GLY A 20 26.53 -68.37 9.91
N TYR A 21 25.62 -67.39 9.92
CA TYR A 21 24.31 -67.45 9.25
C TYR A 21 24.44 -67.30 7.73
N MET A 22 23.73 -68.13 6.97
CA MET A 22 23.84 -68.17 5.52
C MET A 22 22.53 -68.53 4.83
N ILE A 23 22.46 -68.29 3.52
CA ILE A 23 21.33 -68.72 2.70
C ILE A 23 21.33 -70.25 2.71
N TYR A 24 20.28 -70.85 3.27
CA TYR A 24 20.09 -72.31 3.28
C TYR A 24 19.69 -72.80 1.89
N SER A 25 18.66 -72.17 1.31
CA SER A 25 18.29 -72.34 -0.09
C SER A 25 17.41 -71.18 -0.55
N ARG A 26 17.41 -70.90 -1.86
CA ARG A 26 16.53 -69.90 -2.48
C ARG A 26 16.07 -70.38 -3.86
N SER A 27 14.93 -69.91 -4.32
CA SER A 27 14.48 -70.15 -5.69
C SER A 27 15.35 -69.43 -6.71
N GLU A 28 15.41 -69.98 -7.91
CA GLU A 28 16.03 -69.30 -9.05
C GLU A 28 15.28 -67.99 -9.37
N GLY A 29 16.02 -66.92 -9.68
CA GLY A 29 15.45 -65.60 -10.00
C GLY A 29 15.37 -64.62 -8.82
N ILE A 30 15.84 -64.99 -7.63
CA ILE A 30 16.07 -64.03 -6.52
C ILE A 30 17.50 -63.47 -6.63
N SER A 31 17.60 -62.14 -6.72
CA SER A 31 18.88 -61.44 -6.87
C SER A 31 19.64 -61.27 -5.54
N GLU A 32 20.94 -60.97 -5.61
CA GLU A 32 21.76 -60.72 -4.41
C GLU A 32 21.33 -59.48 -3.63
N SER A 33 20.87 -58.42 -4.31
CA SER A 33 20.35 -57.22 -3.65
C SER A 33 19.07 -57.52 -2.87
N GLU A 34 18.19 -58.37 -3.40
CA GLU A 34 17.00 -58.82 -2.68
C GLU A 34 17.36 -59.71 -1.50
N CYS A 35 18.31 -60.64 -1.65
CA CYS A 35 18.78 -61.44 -0.53
C CYS A 35 19.37 -60.58 0.60
N THR A 36 20.09 -59.51 0.24
CA THR A 36 20.65 -58.56 1.20
C THR A 36 19.54 -57.79 1.91
N ALA A 37 18.58 -57.22 1.17
CA ALA A 37 17.45 -56.48 1.74
C ALA A 37 16.58 -57.37 2.64
N ILE A 38 16.30 -58.62 2.24
CA ILE A 38 15.55 -59.59 3.07
C ILE A 38 16.29 -59.89 4.36
N LYS A 39 17.60 -60.14 4.29
CA LYS A 39 18.43 -60.41 5.46
C LYS A 39 18.44 -59.23 6.43
N ASP A 40 18.61 -58.02 5.91
CA ASP A 40 18.71 -56.81 6.73
C ASP A 40 17.35 -56.45 7.36
N ALA A 41 16.25 -56.57 6.61
CA ALA A 41 14.89 -56.36 7.11
C ALA A 41 14.45 -57.37 8.17
N MET A 42 14.91 -58.63 8.05
CA MET A 42 14.45 -59.76 8.85
C MET A 42 15.50 -60.27 9.84
N GLN A 43 16.55 -59.48 10.10
CA GLN A 43 17.56 -59.85 11.07
C GLN A 43 16.93 -60.03 12.45
N TYR A 44 17.08 -61.22 13.01
CA TYR A 44 16.52 -61.53 14.31
C TYR A 44 17.56 -61.34 15.41
N LEU A 45 17.23 -60.50 16.41
CA LEU A 45 17.97 -60.41 17.66
C LEU A 45 17.03 -60.82 18.79
N ALA A 46 17.43 -61.81 19.58
CA ALA A 46 16.66 -62.21 20.74
C ALA A 46 16.57 -61.06 21.76
N PRO A 47 15.38 -60.79 22.36
CA PRO A 47 15.25 -59.76 23.39
C PRO A 47 16.18 -60.06 24.58
N LYS A 48 16.85 -59.03 25.10
CA LYS A 48 17.91 -59.18 26.13
C LYS A 48 17.35 -59.55 27.51
N GLU A 49 16.09 -59.23 27.74
CA GLU A 49 15.35 -59.53 28.96
C GLU A 49 14.86 -60.98 29.03
N LEU A 50 14.86 -61.71 27.91
CA LEU A 50 14.51 -63.12 27.87
C LEU A 50 15.69 -64.02 28.24
N THR A 51 15.39 -65.25 28.64
CA THR A 51 16.42 -66.22 29.04
C THR A 51 17.41 -66.49 27.90
N LEU A 52 18.71 -66.48 28.23
CA LEU A 52 19.79 -66.76 27.27
C LEU A 52 19.85 -68.23 26.84
N THR A 53 19.23 -69.13 27.62
CA THR A 53 19.23 -70.58 27.37
C THR A 53 17.80 -71.12 27.39
N PRO A 54 16.93 -70.71 26.45
CA PRO A 54 15.53 -71.11 26.45
C PRO A 54 15.35 -72.58 26.08
N THR A 55 14.29 -73.17 26.61
CA THR A 55 13.71 -74.43 26.17
C THR A 55 12.90 -74.22 24.88
N PRO A 56 12.65 -75.28 24.08
CA PRO A 56 11.79 -75.17 22.89
C PRO A 56 10.40 -74.61 23.18
N GLN A 57 9.83 -74.92 24.35
CA GLN A 57 8.53 -74.39 24.77
C GLN A 57 8.59 -72.89 25.06
N GLU A 58 9.61 -72.41 25.77
CA GLU A 58 9.78 -70.96 26.01
C GLU A 58 10.01 -70.18 24.71
N ILE A 59 10.71 -70.76 23.74
CA ILE A 59 10.83 -70.18 22.39
C ILE A 59 9.46 -70.08 21.74
N ALA A 60 8.68 -71.15 21.75
CA ALA A 60 7.36 -71.18 21.15
C ALA A 60 6.37 -70.21 21.81
N ASP A 61 6.46 -70.00 23.12
CA ASP A 61 5.46 -69.24 23.89
C ASP A 61 5.80 -67.76 24.12
N ILE A 62 7.09 -67.39 24.16
CA ILE A 62 7.52 -66.07 24.68
C ILE A 62 8.33 -65.25 23.66
N PHE A 63 9.08 -65.93 22.79
CA PHE A 63 9.92 -65.23 21.82
C PHE A 63 9.04 -64.60 20.73
N PRO A 64 9.33 -63.35 20.31
CA PRO A 64 8.54 -62.68 19.28
C PRO A 64 8.74 -63.35 17.92
N TYR A 65 7.70 -63.28 17.09
CA TYR A 65 7.81 -63.61 15.67
C TYR A 65 7.96 -62.28 14.91
N ALA A 66 9.03 -62.15 14.14
CA ALA A 66 9.17 -61.04 13.20
C ALA A 66 8.45 -61.42 11.91
N PHE A 67 7.21 -60.99 11.77
CA PHE A 67 6.42 -61.12 10.55
C PHE A 67 6.39 -59.76 9.85
N SER A 68 6.65 -59.76 8.56
CA SER A 68 6.93 -58.53 7.84
C SER A 68 6.43 -58.60 6.40
N TYR A 69 5.97 -57.45 5.93
CA TYR A 69 5.72 -57.19 4.54
C TYR A 69 6.43 -55.92 4.10
N PHE A 70 7.20 -56.00 3.01
CA PHE A 70 7.93 -54.88 2.44
C PHE A 70 8.15 -55.03 0.94
N VAL A 71 8.49 -53.91 0.30
CA VAL A 71 8.81 -53.86 -1.13
C VAL A 71 10.32 -53.91 -1.30
N LEU A 72 10.79 -54.86 -2.10
CA LEU A 72 12.20 -55.06 -2.38
C LEU A 72 12.75 -54.00 -3.34
N PRO A 73 14.10 -53.82 -3.45
CA PRO A 73 14.71 -52.88 -4.39
C PRO A 73 14.31 -53.07 -5.85
N THR A 74 13.87 -54.27 -6.22
CA THR A 74 13.39 -54.64 -7.56
C THR A 74 11.93 -54.25 -7.82
N GLY A 75 11.21 -53.75 -6.80
CA GLY A 75 9.78 -53.47 -6.84
C GLY A 75 8.88 -54.66 -6.52
N ARG A 76 9.44 -55.86 -6.27
CA ARG A 76 8.68 -57.05 -5.87
C ARG A 76 8.21 -56.98 -4.42
N GLY A 77 7.03 -57.53 -4.15
CA GLY A 77 6.55 -57.70 -2.78
C GLY A 77 7.27 -58.86 -2.09
N CYS A 78 7.54 -58.68 -0.80
CA CYS A 78 8.12 -59.72 0.04
C CYS A 78 7.32 -59.87 1.33
N VAL A 79 6.80 -61.07 1.58
CA VAL A 79 6.31 -61.47 2.90
C VAL A 79 7.36 -62.36 3.53
N ALA A 80 7.77 -62.06 4.75
CA ALA A 80 8.79 -62.82 5.44
C ALA A 80 8.43 -63.04 6.91
N GLN A 81 8.82 -64.20 7.42
CA GLN A 81 8.73 -64.53 8.82
C GLN A 81 10.09 -64.98 9.35
N SER A 82 10.49 -64.39 10.48
CA SER A 82 11.65 -64.81 11.23
C SER A 82 11.29 -65.22 12.65
N THR A 83 11.83 -66.36 13.06
CA THR A 83 11.61 -66.99 14.37
C THR A 83 12.92 -67.50 14.95
N TYR A 84 13.04 -67.41 16.26
CA TYR A 84 14.19 -67.91 17.00
C TYR A 84 14.20 -69.44 17.03
N LEU A 85 15.35 -70.07 16.77
CA LEU A 85 15.53 -71.53 16.82
C LEU A 85 16.35 -71.98 18.04
N GLY A 86 16.97 -71.05 18.77
CA GLY A 86 17.84 -71.39 19.89
C GLY A 86 19.28 -71.63 19.47
N LYS A 87 19.74 -72.88 19.54
CA LYS A 87 21.15 -73.22 19.28
C LYS A 87 21.42 -73.38 17.78
N ASP A 88 22.59 -72.91 17.34
CA ASP A 88 23.15 -73.25 16.05
C ASP A 88 23.81 -74.64 16.07
N TYR A 89 24.35 -75.07 14.92
CA TYR A 89 25.06 -76.35 14.79
C TYR A 89 26.35 -76.43 15.64
N SER A 90 26.87 -75.29 16.13
CA SER A 90 28.03 -75.22 17.02
C SER A 90 27.65 -75.30 18.50
N GLY A 91 26.34 -75.31 18.81
CA GLY A 91 25.79 -75.30 20.16
C GLY A 91 25.66 -73.91 20.78
N ARG A 92 25.92 -72.83 20.02
CA ARG A 92 25.77 -71.45 20.47
C ARG A 92 24.33 -70.98 20.32
N TYR A 93 23.81 -70.31 21.34
CA TYR A 93 22.50 -69.66 21.25
C TYR A 93 22.57 -68.42 20.35
N GLY A 94 21.52 -68.20 19.57
CA GLY A 94 21.44 -67.12 18.59
C GLY A 94 20.75 -67.52 17.29
N ASN A 95 20.63 -68.83 17.00
CA ASN A 95 20.12 -69.29 15.71
C ASN A 95 18.67 -68.87 15.48
N TYR A 96 18.35 -68.53 14.24
CA TYR A 96 17.02 -68.17 13.79
C TYR A 96 16.83 -68.63 12.33
N ILE A 97 15.57 -68.67 11.89
CA ILE A 97 15.21 -68.87 10.49
C ILE A 97 14.62 -67.57 9.95
N ILE A 98 14.88 -67.27 8.68
CA ILE A 98 14.03 -66.39 7.87
C ILE A 98 13.44 -67.27 6.77
N HIS A 99 12.12 -67.26 6.63
CA HIS A 99 11.45 -67.76 5.44
C HIS A 99 10.74 -66.59 4.76
N ALA A 100 11.05 -66.36 3.49
CA ALA A 100 10.48 -65.27 2.71
C ALA A 100 9.87 -65.78 1.40
N LEU A 101 8.73 -65.20 1.06
CA LEU A 101 8.00 -65.36 -0.19
C LEU A 101 8.10 -64.06 -0.99
N ILE A 102 8.56 -64.16 -2.24
CA ILE A 102 8.80 -63.03 -3.14
C ILE A 102 7.89 -63.16 -4.35
N PHE A 103 7.13 -62.12 -4.68
CA PHE A 103 6.11 -62.14 -5.74
C PHE A 103 5.94 -60.78 -6.42
N ASP A 104 5.27 -60.75 -7.57
CA ASP A 104 4.79 -59.50 -8.15
C ASP A 104 3.64 -58.96 -7.29
N ILE A 105 3.76 -57.72 -6.85
CA ILE A 105 2.77 -57.04 -6.01
C ILE A 105 1.40 -56.93 -6.69
N ASN A 106 1.37 -56.86 -8.02
CA ASN A 106 0.13 -56.72 -8.79
C ASN A 106 -0.66 -58.03 -8.83
N ASP A 107 0.04 -59.16 -8.80
CA ASP A 107 -0.57 -60.49 -8.84
C ASP A 107 -1.21 -60.88 -7.50
N LEU A 108 -1.00 -60.08 -6.43
CA LEU A 108 -1.40 -60.43 -5.08
C LEU A 108 -2.93 -60.49 -4.97
N PRO A 109 -3.52 -61.67 -4.68
CA PRO A 109 -4.96 -61.84 -4.63
C PRO A 109 -5.58 -61.42 -3.28
N CYS A 110 -4.74 -61.14 -2.29
CA CYS A 110 -5.08 -60.99 -0.89
C CYS A 110 -4.28 -59.83 -0.25
N ARG A 111 -4.55 -59.53 1.02
CA ARG A 111 -3.75 -58.56 1.80
C ARG A 111 -2.51 -59.26 2.36
N PRO A 112 -1.32 -58.61 2.33
CA PRO A 112 -0.10 -59.21 2.83
C PRO A 112 -0.14 -59.81 4.26
N ALA A 113 -0.91 -59.22 5.18
CA ALA A 113 -1.03 -59.76 6.53
C ALA A 113 -1.80 -61.10 6.60
N GLU A 114 -2.62 -61.41 5.59
CA GLU A 114 -3.40 -62.65 5.49
C GLU A 114 -2.51 -63.88 5.21
N PHE A 115 -1.21 -63.69 4.97
CA PHE A 115 -0.23 -64.77 4.90
C PHE A 115 0.30 -65.23 6.27
N PHE A 116 -0.02 -64.52 7.35
CA PHE A 116 0.50 -64.88 8.66
C PHE A 116 0.06 -66.26 9.10
N ALA A 117 1.01 -67.05 9.61
CA ALA A 117 0.78 -68.41 10.14
C ALA A 117 0.19 -69.40 9.13
N GLU A 118 0.28 -69.10 7.83
CA GLU A 118 -0.09 -70.04 6.78
C GLU A 118 0.78 -71.30 6.81
N PRO A 119 0.25 -72.52 6.55
CA PRO A 119 0.98 -73.77 6.74
C PRO A 119 2.26 -73.92 5.90
N TYR A 120 2.35 -73.20 4.78
CA TYR A 120 3.53 -73.20 3.91
C TYR A 120 4.62 -72.23 4.37
N ILE A 121 4.36 -71.35 5.35
CA ILE A 121 5.39 -70.49 5.94
C ILE A 121 6.15 -71.26 7.02
N LYS A 122 7.43 -71.54 6.73
CA LYS A 122 8.33 -72.19 7.68
C LYS A 122 8.71 -71.29 8.84
N THR A 123 8.47 -71.79 10.05
CA THR A 123 8.86 -71.17 11.33
C THR A 123 9.90 -72.00 12.11
N ALA A 124 10.29 -73.16 11.59
CA ALA A 124 11.32 -74.03 12.15
C ALA A 124 12.00 -74.85 11.05
N MET A 125 13.19 -75.38 11.38
CA MET A 125 13.89 -76.37 10.55
C MET A 125 13.77 -77.74 11.20
N THR A 126 13.57 -78.78 10.39
CA THR A 126 13.65 -80.17 10.86
C THR A 126 15.11 -80.59 11.03
N GLN A 127 15.34 -81.63 11.84
CA GLN A 127 16.69 -82.18 12.02
C GLN A 127 17.27 -82.70 10.70
N GLU A 128 16.44 -83.31 9.85
CA GLU A 128 16.84 -83.80 8.52
C GLU A 128 17.33 -82.66 7.62
N GLU A 129 16.66 -81.51 7.66
CA GLU A 129 17.06 -80.33 6.88
C GLU A 129 18.36 -79.72 7.40
N LEU A 130 18.55 -79.67 8.73
CA LEU A 130 19.80 -79.15 9.32
C LEU A 130 21.01 -80.06 9.03
N ASP A 131 20.77 -81.36 8.84
CA ASP A 131 21.79 -82.36 8.49
C ASP A 131 21.96 -82.58 6.97
N ALA A 132 21.19 -81.88 6.13
CA ALA A 132 21.24 -82.04 4.68
C ALA A 132 22.64 -81.76 4.09
N PRO A 133 23.05 -82.42 2.99
CA PRO A 133 24.32 -82.15 2.33
C PRO A 133 24.31 -80.78 1.63
N SER A 134 25.50 -80.20 1.45
CA SER A 134 25.69 -78.94 0.73
C SER A 134 26.27 -79.18 -0.68
N PRO A 135 25.85 -78.41 -1.70
CA PRO A 135 24.82 -77.37 -1.66
C PRO A 135 23.40 -77.94 -1.60
N VAL A 136 22.48 -77.24 -0.92
CA VAL A 136 21.04 -77.57 -0.98
C VAL A 136 20.50 -77.21 -2.37
N PRO A 137 19.68 -78.05 -3.01
CA PRO A 137 19.02 -77.70 -4.27
C PRO A 137 18.18 -76.41 -4.15
N PRO A 138 18.07 -75.60 -5.22
CA PRO A 138 17.18 -74.44 -5.24
C PRO A 138 15.73 -74.82 -4.91
N LEU A 139 15.03 -73.95 -4.17
CA LEU A 139 13.62 -74.14 -3.84
C LEU A 139 12.76 -73.94 -5.10
N PRO A 140 11.81 -74.83 -5.43
CA PRO A 140 10.87 -74.58 -6.51
C PRO A 140 9.99 -73.36 -6.18
N PRO A 141 9.48 -72.62 -7.17
CA PRO A 141 8.41 -71.65 -6.94
C PRO A 141 7.22 -72.32 -6.24
N LEU A 142 6.60 -71.59 -5.31
CA LEU A 142 5.44 -72.02 -4.55
C LEU A 142 4.17 -71.49 -5.21
N HIS A 143 3.28 -72.41 -5.58
CA HIS A 143 1.93 -72.05 -6.00
C HIS A 143 1.05 -71.83 -4.77
N ILE A 144 0.59 -70.59 -4.59
CA ILE A 144 -0.29 -70.21 -3.48
C ILE A 144 -1.72 -70.02 -4.01
N SER A 145 -2.62 -70.87 -3.53
CA SER A 145 -4.05 -70.85 -3.83
C SER A 145 -4.93 -70.61 -2.59
N GLU A 146 -4.37 -70.75 -1.39
CA GLU A 146 -5.06 -70.61 -0.11
C GLU A 146 -4.31 -69.59 0.77
N TYR A 147 -5.07 -68.75 1.46
CA TYR A 147 -4.61 -67.67 2.34
C TYR A 147 -5.76 -67.28 3.29
N ALA A 148 -5.50 -66.40 4.26
CA ALA A 148 -6.47 -65.93 5.25
C ALA A 148 -7.04 -67.05 6.15
N SER A 149 -6.27 -68.11 6.37
CA SER A 149 -6.67 -69.22 7.25
C SER A 149 -6.67 -68.84 8.73
N VAL A 150 -5.82 -67.87 9.11
CA VAL A 150 -5.68 -67.38 10.50
C VAL A 150 -6.12 -65.93 10.61
N ILE A 151 -5.60 -65.05 9.75
CA ILE A 151 -5.96 -63.63 9.72
C ILE A 151 -7.03 -63.42 8.66
N ASN A 152 -8.25 -63.12 9.09
CA ASN A 152 -9.42 -62.85 8.24
C ASN A 152 -10.36 -61.86 8.95
N ASP A 153 -11.41 -61.42 8.25
CA ASP A 153 -12.35 -60.41 8.77
C ASP A 153 -13.00 -60.83 10.10
N GLU A 154 -13.36 -62.11 10.30
CA GLU A 154 -13.93 -62.59 11.57
C GLU A 154 -12.94 -62.40 12.74
N GLN A 155 -11.67 -62.76 12.52
CA GLN A 155 -10.63 -62.61 13.54
C GLN A 155 -10.30 -61.15 13.85
N LEU A 156 -10.34 -60.27 12.85
CA LEU A 156 -10.13 -58.84 13.03
C LEU A 156 -11.28 -58.19 13.79
N ASN A 157 -12.52 -58.54 13.46
CA ASN A 157 -13.71 -58.03 14.14
C ASN A 157 -13.70 -58.45 15.61
N GLU A 158 -13.41 -59.72 15.92
CA GLU A 158 -13.28 -60.20 17.30
C GLU A 158 -12.15 -59.45 18.04
N PHE A 159 -11.02 -59.21 17.38
CA PHE A 159 -9.89 -58.53 17.99
C PHE A 159 -10.17 -57.06 18.33
N LEU A 160 -10.92 -56.37 17.46
CA LEU A 160 -11.20 -54.93 17.54
C LEU A 160 -12.46 -54.59 18.35
N PHE A 161 -13.27 -55.59 18.71
CA PHE A 161 -14.41 -55.41 19.59
C PHE A 161 -14.00 -54.73 20.91
N ASP A 162 -14.65 -53.63 21.28
CA ASP A 162 -14.32 -52.75 22.42
C ASP A 162 -12.91 -52.12 22.37
N LYS A 163 -12.31 -51.95 21.18
CA LYS A 163 -10.99 -51.30 20.96
C LYS A 163 -10.98 -50.25 19.84
N GLU A 164 -12.13 -49.69 19.52
CA GLU A 164 -12.30 -48.76 18.41
C GLU A 164 -11.50 -47.47 18.63
N ASP A 165 -11.46 -46.95 19.86
CA ASP A 165 -10.72 -45.74 20.21
C ASP A 165 -9.20 -45.96 20.11
N GLU A 166 -8.70 -47.09 20.62
CA GLU A 166 -7.30 -47.51 20.47
C GLU A 166 -6.91 -47.63 19.01
N PHE A 167 -7.78 -48.22 18.19
CA PHE A 167 -7.50 -48.40 16.77
C PHE A 167 -7.51 -47.06 16.02
N ALA A 168 -8.48 -46.19 16.29
CA ALA A 168 -8.53 -44.84 15.71
C ALA A 168 -7.27 -44.02 16.07
N GLN A 169 -6.79 -44.15 17.31
CA GLN A 169 -5.55 -43.54 17.75
C GLN A 169 -4.33 -44.09 17.00
N LEU A 170 -4.26 -45.41 16.82
CA LEU A 170 -3.19 -46.08 16.08
C LEU A 170 -3.15 -45.65 14.61
N ILE A 171 -4.29 -45.62 13.92
CA ILE A 171 -4.39 -45.13 12.53
C ILE A 171 -3.81 -43.72 12.45
N SER A 172 -4.25 -42.82 13.33
CA SER A 172 -3.84 -41.41 13.29
C SER A 172 -2.35 -41.23 13.59
N MET A 173 -1.79 -42.02 14.52
CA MET A 173 -0.34 -42.01 14.77
C MET A 173 0.47 -42.47 13.56
N ILE A 174 -0.01 -43.48 12.82
CA ILE A 174 0.64 -43.91 11.58
C ILE A 174 0.59 -42.79 10.54
N LEU A 175 -0.59 -42.18 10.31
CA LEU A 175 -0.72 -41.12 9.29
C LEU A 175 0.16 -39.90 9.60
N VAL A 176 0.17 -39.44 10.86
CA VAL A 176 1.03 -38.33 11.29
C VAL A 176 2.52 -38.68 11.16
N SER A 177 2.91 -39.94 11.40
CA SER A 177 4.31 -40.36 11.22
C SER A 177 4.72 -40.30 9.75
N GLN A 178 3.80 -40.67 8.84
CA GLN A 178 4.03 -40.59 7.39
C GLN A 178 4.12 -39.15 6.91
N ASP A 179 3.22 -38.26 7.37
CA ASP A 179 3.27 -36.82 7.05
C ASP A 179 4.59 -36.19 7.51
N ALA A 180 5.08 -36.58 8.69
CA ALA A 180 6.34 -36.10 9.25
C ALA A 180 7.59 -36.78 8.67
N GLY A 181 7.45 -37.89 7.92
CA GLY A 181 8.56 -38.67 7.38
C GLY A 181 9.42 -39.34 8.46
N ILE A 182 8.81 -39.73 9.58
CA ILE A 182 9.48 -40.36 10.74
C ILE A 182 8.86 -41.75 11.04
N PRO A 183 9.63 -42.67 11.64
CA PRO A 183 9.14 -44.01 11.93
C PRO A 183 8.07 -44.02 13.03
N PHE A 184 7.13 -44.95 12.92
CA PHE A 184 6.15 -45.29 13.95
C PHE A 184 6.52 -46.62 14.62
N TYR A 185 6.63 -46.61 15.96
CA TYR A 185 6.93 -47.80 16.76
C TYR A 185 5.77 -48.20 17.65
N LEU A 186 5.45 -49.49 17.61
CA LEU A 186 4.32 -50.09 18.32
C LEU A 186 4.80 -51.16 19.30
N ASN A 187 4.25 -51.18 20.50
CA ASN A 187 4.44 -52.27 21.45
C ASN A 187 3.10 -52.84 21.92
N ASP A 188 2.98 -54.16 21.81
CA ASP A 188 1.88 -54.99 22.29
C ASP A 188 2.36 -56.45 22.37
N SER A 189 1.47 -57.40 22.66
CA SER A 189 1.76 -58.83 22.53
C SER A 189 2.15 -59.18 21.09
N ARG A 190 2.95 -60.23 20.92
CA ARG A 190 3.44 -60.65 19.59
C ARG A 190 2.30 -61.05 18.64
N GLU A 191 1.20 -61.56 19.17
CA GLU A 191 -0.02 -61.87 18.41
C GLU A 191 -0.76 -60.58 18.01
N ASN A 192 -0.93 -59.64 18.95
CA ASN A 192 -1.63 -58.39 18.69
C ASN A 192 -0.90 -57.52 17.67
N LEU A 193 0.44 -57.51 17.65
CA LEU A 193 1.21 -56.73 16.67
C LEU A 193 0.90 -57.14 15.23
N VAL A 194 0.63 -58.42 14.97
CA VAL A 194 0.17 -58.89 13.65
C VAL A 194 -1.25 -58.42 13.37
N LEU A 195 -2.16 -58.56 14.35
CA LEU A 195 -3.56 -58.17 14.21
C LEU A 195 -3.71 -56.65 14.00
N TRP A 196 -2.92 -55.82 14.66
CA TRP A 196 -2.88 -54.37 14.44
C TRP A 196 -2.42 -54.03 13.02
N ALA A 197 -1.35 -54.66 12.53
CA ALA A 197 -0.89 -54.45 11.16
C ALA A 197 -1.94 -54.90 10.13
N ALA A 198 -2.59 -56.04 10.37
CA ALA A 198 -3.67 -56.56 9.55
C ALA A 198 -4.90 -55.65 9.54
N ALA A 199 -5.31 -55.12 10.70
CA ALA A 199 -6.42 -54.19 10.84
C ALA A 199 -6.18 -52.90 10.04
N VAL A 200 -4.98 -52.29 10.15
CA VAL A 200 -4.62 -51.11 9.33
C VAL A 200 -4.64 -51.45 7.84
N GLN A 201 -4.15 -52.63 7.45
CA GLN A 201 -4.18 -53.05 6.07
C GLN A 201 -5.60 -53.32 5.55
N ARG A 202 -6.54 -53.71 6.43
CA ARG A 202 -7.95 -53.98 6.10
C ARG A 202 -8.75 -52.71 5.81
N ILE A 203 -8.47 -51.61 6.51
CA ILE A 203 -9.15 -50.32 6.31
C ILE A 203 -8.66 -49.54 5.08
N LEU A 204 -7.55 -49.98 4.48
CA LEU A 204 -6.98 -49.37 3.29
C LEU A 204 -7.61 -49.98 2.03
N PRO A 205 -7.85 -49.16 0.98
CA PRO A 205 -8.19 -49.66 -0.36
C PRO A 205 -7.15 -50.67 -0.84
N SER A 206 -7.54 -51.66 -1.65
CA SER A 206 -6.68 -52.78 -2.05
C SER A 206 -5.31 -52.34 -2.59
N ARG A 207 -5.29 -51.27 -3.39
CA ARG A 207 -4.05 -50.70 -3.93
C ARG A 207 -3.14 -50.08 -2.87
N LEU A 208 -3.70 -49.43 -1.85
CA LEU A 208 -2.95 -48.85 -0.74
C LEU A 208 -2.55 -49.92 0.28
N ALA A 209 -3.42 -50.89 0.55
CA ALA A 209 -3.13 -52.03 1.41
C ALA A 209 -1.85 -52.75 0.95
N LYS A 210 -1.66 -52.93 -0.36
CA LYS A 210 -0.43 -53.49 -0.95
C LYS A 210 0.81 -52.60 -0.78
N LYS A 211 0.67 -51.31 -0.48
CA LYS A 211 1.81 -50.41 -0.19
C LYS A 211 2.11 -50.31 1.30
N PHE A 212 1.18 -50.72 2.16
CA PHE A 212 1.35 -50.67 3.60
C PHE A 212 2.36 -51.71 4.07
N THR A 213 3.59 -51.28 4.26
CA THR A 213 4.71 -52.10 4.75
C THR A 213 4.75 -52.09 6.28
N PHE A 214 5.01 -53.24 6.89
CA PHE A 214 5.10 -53.39 8.34
C PHE A 214 6.13 -54.45 8.72
N ASN A 215 6.62 -54.38 9.96
CA ASN A 215 7.40 -55.45 10.58
C ASN A 215 7.00 -55.57 12.05
N THR A 216 6.53 -56.74 12.49
CA THR A 216 5.99 -56.93 13.84
C THR A 216 7.07 -57.09 14.92
N TYR A 217 8.34 -57.24 14.55
CA TYR A 217 9.43 -57.26 15.53
C TYR A 217 10.78 -56.89 14.91
N ILE A 218 11.39 -55.81 15.41
CA ILE A 218 12.76 -55.43 15.08
C ILE A 218 13.58 -55.31 16.36
N GLY A 219 14.62 -56.13 16.48
CA GLY A 219 15.54 -56.10 17.63
C GLY A 219 16.59 -54.98 17.56
N ASP A 220 16.94 -54.49 16.37
CA ASP A 220 17.84 -53.34 16.16
C ASP A 220 17.19 -52.23 15.34
N HIS A 221 16.29 -51.48 15.99
CA HIS A 221 15.51 -50.42 15.36
C HIS A 221 16.36 -49.27 14.79
N GLU A 222 17.58 -49.04 15.30
CA GLU A 222 18.49 -48.00 14.79
C GLU A 222 19.04 -48.35 13.41
N SER A 223 19.30 -49.63 13.12
CA SER A 223 19.78 -50.07 11.81
C SER A 223 18.80 -49.72 10.67
N MET A 224 17.50 -49.80 10.96
CA MET A 224 16.41 -49.44 10.04
C MET A 224 16.33 -47.95 9.74
N ARG A 225 16.96 -47.10 10.56
CA ARG A 225 17.05 -45.65 10.31
C ARG A 225 18.24 -45.27 9.42
N SER A 226 19.15 -46.22 9.14
CA SER A 226 20.35 -45.94 8.37
C SER A 226 20.01 -45.52 6.92
N PRO A 227 20.84 -44.68 6.28
CA PRO A 227 20.67 -44.35 4.86
C PRO A 227 20.62 -45.59 3.97
N ARG A 228 21.39 -46.62 4.31
CA ARG A 228 21.42 -47.90 3.61
C ARG A 228 20.06 -48.60 3.62
N ALA A 229 19.40 -48.69 4.78
CA ALA A 229 18.07 -49.31 4.86
C ALA A 229 17.05 -48.57 3.97
N ARG A 230 17.14 -47.23 3.90
CA ARG A 230 16.30 -46.41 3.01
C ARG A 230 16.60 -46.63 1.53
N GLU A 231 17.88 -46.73 1.16
CA GLU A 231 18.31 -47.04 -0.21
C GLU A 231 17.86 -48.45 -0.66
N GLU A 232 17.77 -49.39 0.29
CA GLU A 232 17.24 -50.74 0.07
C GLU A 232 15.70 -50.80 0.07
N GLY A 233 15.01 -49.67 0.23
CA GLY A 233 13.55 -49.58 0.23
C GLY A 233 12.87 -50.02 1.53
N LEU A 234 13.65 -50.23 2.61
CA LEU A 234 13.17 -50.70 3.91
C LEU A 234 12.58 -49.55 4.75
N ASN A 235 11.49 -48.96 4.25
CA ASN A 235 10.71 -47.97 4.98
C ASN A 235 9.38 -48.59 5.42
N PHE A 236 9.22 -48.80 6.72
CA PHE A 236 8.04 -49.43 7.31
C PHE A 236 7.07 -48.38 7.84
N HIS A 237 5.77 -48.59 7.60
CA HIS A 237 4.70 -47.75 8.16
C HIS A 237 4.43 -48.10 9.62
N LEU A 238 4.66 -49.36 10.01
CA LEU A 238 4.49 -49.86 11.36
C LEU A 238 5.65 -50.78 11.74
N ILE A 239 6.31 -50.48 12.86
CA ILE A 239 7.42 -51.29 13.38
C ILE A 239 7.11 -51.73 14.82
N GLY A 240 7.01 -53.03 15.04
CA GLY A 240 6.97 -53.61 16.38
C GLY A 240 8.34 -53.55 17.05
N VAL A 241 8.42 -52.90 18.21
CA VAL A 241 9.65 -52.83 19.01
C VAL A 241 9.31 -53.19 20.45
N ARG A 242 10.00 -54.20 20.96
CA ARG A 242 9.84 -54.62 22.36
C ARG A 242 10.57 -53.63 23.29
N PRO A 243 10.04 -53.32 24.48
CA PRO A 243 10.74 -52.48 25.44
C PRO A 243 12.14 -53.06 25.73
N ASP A 244 13.12 -52.18 25.90
CA ASP A 244 14.54 -52.51 26.14
C ASP A 244 15.27 -53.24 24.97
N ALA A 245 14.61 -53.46 23.83
CA ALA A 245 15.28 -53.88 22.59
C ALA A 245 16.34 -52.83 22.20
N ASN A 246 17.62 -53.19 22.37
CA ASN A 246 18.75 -52.28 22.18
C ASN A 246 18.57 -50.92 22.90
N TYR A 247 18.06 -50.93 24.14
CA TYR A 247 17.82 -49.74 24.97
C TYR A 247 16.67 -48.82 24.49
N PHE A 248 15.74 -49.34 23.69
CA PHE A 248 14.53 -48.60 23.32
C PHE A 248 13.59 -48.43 24.52
N ASN A 249 13.28 -47.18 24.88
CA ASN A 249 12.45 -46.87 26.05
C ASN A 249 11.28 -45.96 25.67
N TYR A 250 10.08 -46.51 25.57
CA TYR A 250 8.86 -45.79 25.19
C TYR A 250 8.56 -44.56 26.07
N ALA A 251 8.91 -44.57 27.37
CA ALA A 251 8.71 -43.42 28.26
C ALA A 251 9.62 -42.22 27.93
N THR A 252 10.75 -42.48 27.26
CA THR A 252 11.67 -41.47 26.74
C THR A 252 11.31 -41.10 25.30
N GLU A 253 11.06 -42.10 24.45
CA GLU A 253 10.81 -41.90 23.03
C GLU A 253 9.48 -41.19 22.75
N CYS A 254 8.46 -41.32 23.61
CA CYS A 254 7.20 -40.58 23.45
C CYS A 254 7.33 -39.05 23.57
N LYS A 255 8.49 -38.57 24.06
CA LYS A 255 8.82 -37.14 24.17
C LYS A 255 9.78 -36.67 23.06
N SER A 256 10.20 -37.57 22.18
CA SER A 256 11.10 -37.29 21.06
C SER A 256 10.32 -36.86 19.83
N ASN A 257 10.90 -35.96 19.04
CA ASN A 257 10.36 -35.58 17.72
C ASN A 257 10.97 -36.40 16.57
N ARG A 258 11.79 -37.42 16.87
CA ARG A 258 12.45 -38.27 15.85
C ARG A 258 11.61 -39.49 15.46
N GLN A 259 10.51 -39.75 16.15
CA GLN A 259 9.60 -40.88 15.93
C GLN A 259 8.23 -40.61 16.55
N ILE A 260 7.27 -41.45 16.18
CA ILE A 260 6.00 -41.58 16.90
C ILE A 260 5.97 -42.95 17.56
N VAL A 261 5.46 -43.03 18.79
CA VAL A 261 5.40 -44.29 19.53
C VAL A 261 4.04 -44.50 20.18
N MET A 262 3.62 -45.77 20.23
CA MET A 262 2.45 -46.22 20.95
C MET A 262 2.76 -47.53 21.69
N ASP A 263 2.63 -47.51 23.01
CA ASP A 263 2.86 -48.67 23.87
C ASP A 263 1.55 -49.05 24.58
N PHE A 264 0.87 -50.08 24.09
CA PHE A 264 -0.37 -50.59 24.69
C PHE A 264 -0.14 -51.24 26.05
N ILE A 265 1.07 -51.75 26.31
CA ILE A 265 1.38 -52.47 27.56
C ILE A 265 1.80 -51.48 28.65
N GLY A 266 2.74 -50.58 28.34
CA GLY A 266 3.27 -49.60 29.29
C GLY A 266 2.50 -48.28 29.35
N GLY A 267 1.55 -48.04 28.44
CA GLY A 267 0.72 -46.83 28.39
C GLY A 267 1.47 -45.57 27.96
N HIS A 268 2.63 -45.72 27.34
CA HIS A 268 3.46 -44.61 26.86
C HIS A 268 3.17 -44.31 25.38
N MET A 269 2.54 -43.17 25.11
CA MET A 269 2.18 -42.76 23.76
C MET A 269 2.63 -41.32 23.47
N THR A 270 3.03 -41.05 22.22
CA THR A 270 3.33 -39.68 21.76
C THR A 270 2.10 -38.79 21.95
N GLN A 271 2.28 -37.65 22.61
CA GLN A 271 1.18 -36.74 22.95
C GLN A 271 0.87 -35.78 21.79
N GLY A 272 -0.36 -35.25 21.76
CA GLY A 272 -0.79 -34.24 20.79
C GLY A 272 -1.26 -34.77 19.43
N VAL A 273 -1.35 -36.09 19.27
CA VAL A 273 -1.99 -36.74 18.11
C VAL A 273 -3.41 -37.11 18.51
N THR A 274 -4.40 -36.43 17.95
CA THR A 274 -5.82 -36.74 18.17
C THR A 274 -6.38 -37.51 17.00
N PRO A 275 -7.24 -38.52 17.21
CA PRO A 275 -7.85 -39.24 16.12
C PRO A 275 -8.74 -38.33 15.27
N ASN A 276 -8.64 -38.45 13.95
CA ASN A 276 -9.47 -37.68 13.03
C ASN A 276 -10.76 -38.43 12.63
N SER A 277 -11.65 -37.75 11.91
CA SER A 277 -12.93 -38.32 11.49
C SER A 277 -12.79 -39.59 10.65
N TYR A 278 -11.79 -39.63 9.76
CA TYR A 278 -11.47 -40.85 8.99
C TYR A 278 -11.10 -42.01 9.91
N ALA A 279 -10.17 -41.80 10.85
CA ALA A 279 -9.71 -42.84 11.75
C ALA A 279 -10.85 -43.39 12.63
N HIS A 280 -11.70 -42.51 13.17
CA HIS A 280 -12.89 -42.92 13.92
C HIS A 280 -13.88 -43.71 13.06
N ALA A 281 -14.17 -43.25 11.85
CA ALA A 281 -15.12 -43.92 10.95
C ALA A 281 -14.62 -45.32 10.53
N MET A 282 -13.34 -45.43 10.15
CA MET A 282 -12.75 -46.71 9.77
C MET A 282 -12.69 -47.69 10.93
N ALA A 283 -12.32 -47.20 12.13
CA ALA A 283 -12.25 -48.03 13.32
C ALA A 283 -13.62 -48.52 13.78
N ALA A 284 -14.65 -47.67 13.70
CA ALA A 284 -16.02 -48.08 13.97
C ALA A 284 -16.50 -49.10 12.93
N SER A 285 -16.33 -48.82 11.63
CA SER A 285 -16.87 -49.68 10.57
C SER A 285 -16.27 -51.09 10.55
N ILE A 286 -14.96 -51.23 10.80
CA ILE A 286 -14.33 -52.55 10.83
C ILE A 286 -14.82 -53.40 12.02
N ALA A 287 -15.16 -52.80 13.16
CA ALA A 287 -15.68 -53.53 14.31
C ALA A 287 -17.09 -54.10 14.08
N PHE A 288 -17.79 -53.65 13.04
CA PHE A 288 -19.13 -54.11 12.66
C PHE A 288 -19.11 -54.98 11.38
N ASP A 289 -19.34 -54.39 10.20
CA ASP A 289 -19.54 -55.12 8.94
C ASP A 289 -18.64 -54.67 7.78
N CYS A 290 -17.73 -53.72 8.02
CA CYS A 290 -16.84 -53.12 7.02
C CYS A 290 -17.53 -52.40 5.85
N GLU A 291 -18.84 -52.10 5.90
CA GLU A 291 -19.55 -51.50 4.74
C GLU A 291 -18.98 -50.12 4.35
N GLU A 292 -18.72 -49.27 5.34
CA GLU A 292 -18.16 -47.93 5.11
C GLU A 292 -16.69 -48.03 4.65
N VAL A 293 -15.90 -48.96 5.22
CA VAL A 293 -14.52 -49.23 4.80
C VAL A 293 -14.48 -49.60 3.32
N ASP A 294 -15.31 -50.54 2.90
CA ASP A 294 -15.31 -51.06 1.53
C ASP A 294 -15.80 -50.00 0.55
N SER A 295 -16.86 -49.27 0.90
CA SER A 295 -17.38 -48.20 0.04
C SER A 295 -16.46 -46.99 -0.06
N PHE A 296 -15.76 -46.61 1.01
CA PHE A 296 -14.71 -45.60 0.96
C PHE A 296 -13.51 -46.08 0.14
N GLY A 297 -13.16 -47.36 0.28
CA GLY A 297 -12.13 -48.03 -0.51
C GLY A 297 -12.36 -47.90 -2.01
N ASP A 298 -13.57 -48.25 -2.46
CA ASP A 298 -14.00 -48.13 -3.85
C ASP A 298 -13.91 -46.68 -4.36
N PHE A 299 -14.30 -45.71 -3.53
CA PHE A 299 -14.15 -44.29 -3.87
C PHE A 299 -12.68 -43.92 -4.08
N VAL A 300 -11.79 -44.25 -3.14
CA VAL A 300 -10.36 -43.89 -3.25
C VAL A 300 -9.73 -44.54 -4.48
N ASP A 301 -10.08 -45.78 -4.80
CA ASP A 301 -9.60 -46.47 -6.00
C ASP A 301 -10.16 -45.90 -7.32
N ALA A 302 -11.29 -45.19 -7.27
CA ALA A 302 -11.79 -44.40 -8.40
C ALA A 302 -11.07 -43.03 -8.57
N THR A 303 -10.32 -42.58 -7.56
CA THR A 303 -9.50 -41.35 -7.65
C THR A 303 -8.05 -41.62 -8.08
N SER A 304 -7.32 -40.55 -8.38
CA SER A 304 -5.87 -40.64 -8.62
C SER A 304 -5.01 -40.62 -7.33
N PHE A 305 -5.61 -40.46 -6.15
CA PHE A 305 -4.89 -40.46 -4.87
C PHE A 305 -4.20 -41.81 -4.64
N SER A 306 -2.97 -41.83 -4.11
CA SER A 306 -2.20 -43.10 -4.04
C SER A 306 -1.24 -43.22 -2.86
N GLU A 307 -1.41 -42.39 -1.84
CA GLU A 307 -0.52 -42.24 -0.69
C GLU A 307 -1.19 -42.71 0.61
N ILE A 308 -0.40 -43.14 1.60
CA ILE A 308 -0.88 -43.50 2.94
C ILE A 308 -0.41 -42.41 3.89
N ASN A 309 -1.20 -41.36 4.06
CA ASN A 309 -0.84 -40.17 4.82
C ASN A 309 -2.09 -39.43 5.32
N GLY A 310 -1.91 -38.26 5.95
CA GLY A 310 -3.02 -37.49 6.54
C GLY A 310 -4.13 -37.12 5.54
N ARG A 311 -3.83 -37.09 4.23
CA ARG A 311 -4.83 -36.76 3.19
C ARG A 311 -5.93 -37.80 3.01
N LEU A 312 -5.82 -38.98 3.64
CA LEU A 312 -6.95 -39.91 3.77
C LEU A 312 -8.12 -39.27 4.53
N GLN A 313 -7.86 -38.34 5.45
CA GLN A 313 -8.90 -37.54 6.08
C GLN A 313 -9.58 -36.61 5.07
N ASP A 314 -8.81 -35.90 4.24
CA ASP A 314 -9.38 -35.02 3.20
C ASP A 314 -10.26 -35.83 2.23
N ALA A 315 -9.77 -37.01 1.83
CA ALA A 315 -10.50 -37.96 0.99
C ALA A 315 -11.81 -38.38 1.63
N TYR A 316 -11.79 -38.69 2.93
CA TYR A 316 -12.97 -39.11 3.68
C TYR A 316 -14.01 -37.99 3.80
N LEU A 317 -13.58 -36.76 4.12
CA LEU A 317 -14.47 -35.60 4.14
C LEU A 317 -15.13 -35.34 2.79
N TYR A 318 -14.37 -35.47 1.70
CA TYR A 318 -14.89 -35.34 0.34
C TYR A 318 -15.90 -36.46 0.01
N TYR A 319 -15.53 -37.70 0.29
CA TYR A 319 -16.37 -38.89 0.09
C TYR A 319 -17.71 -38.77 0.82
N HIS A 320 -17.66 -38.37 2.09
CA HIS A 320 -18.84 -38.29 2.95
C HIS A 320 -19.82 -37.22 2.47
N LEU A 321 -19.31 -36.08 2.00
CA LEU A 321 -20.12 -35.06 1.33
C LEU A 321 -20.67 -35.57 -0.02
N LEU A 322 -19.84 -36.24 -0.82
CA LEU A 322 -20.25 -36.75 -2.13
C LEU A 322 -21.33 -37.84 -2.01
N LYS A 323 -21.24 -38.75 -1.04
CA LYS A 323 -22.14 -39.90 -0.92
C LYS A 323 -23.34 -39.65 -0.01
N ASN A 324 -23.12 -38.99 1.14
CA ASN A 324 -24.11 -38.92 2.22
C ASN A 324 -24.75 -37.53 2.37
N ASP A 325 -24.33 -36.54 1.58
CA ASP A 325 -24.74 -35.13 1.72
C ASP A 325 -24.44 -34.54 3.13
N GLU A 326 -23.49 -35.14 3.84
CA GLU A 326 -23.08 -34.74 5.19
C GLU A 326 -21.75 -33.99 5.13
N PHE A 327 -21.74 -32.78 5.71
CA PHE A 327 -20.56 -31.95 5.78
C PHE A 327 -20.63 -31.04 6.99
N ASP A 328 -19.70 -31.24 7.91
CA ASP A 328 -19.51 -30.36 9.06
C ASP A 328 -18.59 -29.20 8.67
N PHE A 329 -19.17 -27.99 8.65
CA PHE A 329 -18.47 -26.81 8.18
C PHE A 329 -17.43 -26.35 9.21
N SER A 330 -16.17 -26.42 8.79
CA SER A 330 -15.06 -25.62 9.32
C SER A 330 -14.23 -25.13 8.15
N GLU A 331 -13.47 -24.05 8.34
CA GLU A 331 -12.62 -23.51 7.28
C GLU A 331 -11.57 -24.54 6.81
N ASP A 332 -11.01 -25.31 7.75
CA ASP A 332 -10.06 -26.39 7.46
C ASP A 332 -10.71 -27.53 6.67
N ASN A 333 -11.92 -27.96 7.05
CA ASN A 333 -12.64 -29.01 6.32
C ASN A 333 -13.00 -28.56 4.90
N LEU A 334 -13.47 -27.33 4.73
CA LEU A 334 -13.79 -26.79 3.40
C LEU A 334 -12.53 -26.74 2.54
N LYS A 335 -11.42 -26.22 3.08
CA LYS A 335 -10.14 -26.19 2.37
C LYS A 335 -9.65 -27.58 1.97
N ALA A 336 -9.78 -28.56 2.87
CA ALA A 336 -9.41 -29.95 2.63
C ALA A 336 -10.22 -30.55 1.45
N VAL A 337 -11.55 -30.42 1.49
CA VAL A 337 -12.45 -30.92 0.43
C VAL A 337 -12.13 -30.28 -0.92
N LEU A 338 -12.00 -28.95 -0.99
CA LEU A 338 -11.72 -28.24 -2.24
C LEU A 338 -10.37 -28.62 -2.84
N SER A 339 -9.34 -28.74 -1.98
CA SER A 339 -7.98 -29.07 -2.39
C SER A 339 -7.85 -30.53 -2.81
N PHE A 340 -8.49 -31.45 -2.09
CA PHE A 340 -8.53 -32.87 -2.46
C PHE A 340 -9.26 -33.08 -3.78
N GLY A 341 -10.47 -32.54 -3.90
CA GLY A 341 -11.29 -32.65 -5.10
C GLY A 341 -10.58 -32.14 -6.35
N SER A 342 -9.98 -30.95 -6.27
CA SER A 342 -9.25 -30.34 -7.40
C SER A 342 -8.01 -31.13 -7.82
N THR A 343 -7.41 -31.88 -6.91
CA THR A 343 -6.15 -32.61 -7.15
C THR A 343 -6.41 -34.02 -7.66
N TYR A 344 -7.39 -34.74 -7.08
CA TYR A 344 -7.48 -36.18 -7.27
C TYR A 344 -8.80 -36.69 -7.86
N CYS A 345 -9.89 -35.93 -7.74
CA CYS A 345 -11.24 -36.36 -8.13
C CYS A 345 -11.60 -35.95 -9.56
N SER A 346 -12.63 -36.58 -10.11
CA SER A 346 -13.12 -36.27 -11.45
C SER A 346 -13.84 -34.92 -11.51
N GLU A 347 -13.94 -34.32 -12.70
CA GLU A 347 -14.72 -33.09 -12.89
C GLU A 347 -16.21 -33.29 -12.57
N SER A 348 -16.73 -34.50 -12.80
CA SER A 348 -18.13 -34.85 -12.48
C SER A 348 -18.38 -34.83 -10.98
N ASP A 349 -17.52 -35.48 -10.19
CA ASP A 349 -17.65 -35.50 -8.73
C ASP A 349 -17.49 -34.10 -8.15
N ASN A 350 -16.51 -33.33 -8.68
CA ASN A 350 -16.31 -31.94 -8.25
C ASN A 350 -17.51 -31.05 -8.57
N SER A 351 -18.23 -31.33 -9.66
CA SER A 351 -19.46 -30.60 -10.01
C SER A 351 -20.57 -30.83 -8.98
N ASP A 352 -20.74 -32.08 -8.55
CA ASP A 352 -21.73 -32.48 -7.54
C ASP A 352 -21.36 -31.92 -6.16
N VAL A 353 -20.10 -32.12 -5.73
CA VAL A 353 -19.59 -31.55 -4.48
C VAL A 353 -19.73 -30.04 -4.43
N GLY A 354 -19.36 -29.32 -5.50
CA GLY A 354 -19.51 -27.86 -5.54
C GLY A 354 -20.98 -27.42 -5.43
N SER A 355 -21.91 -28.18 -6.02
CA SER A 355 -23.35 -27.92 -5.89
C SER A 355 -23.84 -28.16 -4.46
N LYS A 356 -23.43 -29.26 -3.83
CA LYS A 356 -23.78 -29.57 -2.44
C LYS A 356 -23.23 -28.54 -1.46
N LEU A 357 -21.99 -28.08 -1.65
CA LEU A 357 -21.41 -27.01 -0.83
C LEU A 357 -22.22 -25.70 -0.94
N LEU A 358 -22.71 -25.33 -2.13
CA LEU A 358 -23.58 -24.16 -2.29
C LEU A 358 -24.92 -24.33 -1.56
N VAL A 359 -25.51 -25.53 -1.55
CA VAL A 359 -26.73 -25.83 -0.79
C VAL A 359 -26.46 -25.71 0.71
N LYS A 360 -25.37 -26.32 1.21
CA LYS A 360 -25.00 -26.23 2.63
C LYS A 360 -24.72 -24.81 3.08
N TYR A 361 -24.11 -24.00 2.21
CA TYR A 361 -23.98 -22.56 2.44
C TYR A 361 -25.36 -21.89 2.61
N GLN A 362 -26.33 -22.16 1.73
CA GLN A 362 -27.66 -21.55 1.83
C GLN A 362 -28.39 -21.95 3.12
N GLU A 363 -28.20 -23.18 3.58
CA GLU A 363 -28.81 -23.68 4.82
C GLU A 363 -28.21 -23.04 6.07
N SER A 364 -26.91 -22.74 6.05
CA SER A 364 -26.13 -22.39 7.26
C SER A 364 -25.61 -20.95 7.30
N GLY A 365 -25.58 -20.24 6.18
CA GLY A 365 -25.13 -18.84 6.08
C GLY A 365 -23.66 -18.63 6.43
N TRP A 366 -22.73 -19.32 5.76
CA TRP A 366 -21.29 -19.24 6.07
C TRP A 366 -20.72 -17.84 5.82
N THR A 367 -19.79 -17.43 6.68
CA THR A 367 -18.91 -16.27 6.40
C THR A 367 -17.50 -16.81 6.25
N LEU A 368 -16.93 -16.69 5.06
CA LEU A 368 -15.61 -17.25 4.74
C LEU A 368 -14.52 -16.19 4.87
N GLU A 369 -13.34 -16.57 5.36
CA GLU A 369 -12.14 -15.75 5.19
C GLU A 369 -11.82 -15.49 3.70
N ALA A 370 -11.14 -14.38 3.42
CA ALA A 370 -10.89 -13.91 2.07
C ALA A 370 -10.15 -14.94 1.19
N GLU A 371 -9.12 -15.61 1.72
CA GLU A 371 -8.36 -16.61 0.96
C GLU A 371 -9.21 -17.86 0.65
N LEU A 372 -9.99 -18.33 1.63
CA LEU A 372 -10.87 -19.48 1.45
C LEU A 372 -12.03 -19.17 0.49
N LEU A 373 -12.54 -17.94 0.51
CA LEU A 373 -13.54 -17.47 -0.45
C LEU A 373 -13.00 -17.50 -1.89
N ALA A 374 -11.74 -17.11 -2.12
CA ALA A 374 -11.13 -17.21 -3.44
C ALA A 374 -11.02 -18.67 -3.91
N LEU A 375 -10.59 -19.58 -3.03
CA LEU A 375 -10.50 -21.01 -3.33
C LEU A 375 -11.88 -21.60 -3.64
N PHE A 376 -12.88 -21.30 -2.81
CA PHE A 376 -14.25 -21.77 -3.01
C PHE A 376 -14.86 -21.22 -4.31
N TRP A 377 -14.68 -19.93 -4.57
CA TRP A 377 -15.08 -19.30 -5.82
C TRP A 377 -14.46 -19.98 -7.03
N GLY A 378 -13.13 -20.18 -7.02
CA GLY A 378 -12.40 -20.82 -8.10
C GLY A 378 -12.86 -22.25 -8.35
N PHE A 379 -13.08 -23.03 -7.28
CA PHE A 379 -13.60 -24.39 -7.37
C PHE A 379 -15.00 -24.43 -8.01
N VAL A 380 -15.95 -23.66 -7.47
CA VAL A 380 -17.32 -23.62 -7.99
C VAL A 380 -17.34 -23.11 -9.42
N CYS A 381 -16.64 -22.02 -9.74
CA CYS A 381 -16.60 -21.48 -11.10
C CYS A 381 -16.00 -22.45 -12.13
N LYS A 382 -15.08 -23.31 -11.69
CA LYS A 382 -14.44 -24.31 -12.56
C LYS A 382 -15.33 -25.53 -12.79
N TYR A 383 -16.00 -26.03 -11.74
CA TYR A 383 -16.66 -27.34 -11.77
C TYR A 383 -18.19 -27.28 -11.71
N SER A 384 -18.78 -26.24 -11.15
CA SER A 384 -20.22 -26.14 -10.87
C SER A 384 -20.81 -24.86 -11.47
N SER A 385 -21.46 -24.98 -12.63
CA SER A 385 -22.19 -23.86 -13.28
C SER A 385 -23.65 -23.73 -12.82
N PHE A 386 -24.16 -24.73 -12.09
CA PHE A 386 -25.49 -24.72 -11.50
C PHE A 386 -25.49 -23.89 -10.21
N MET A 387 -26.54 -23.08 -9.96
CA MET A 387 -26.65 -22.18 -8.79
C MET A 387 -25.63 -21.02 -8.72
N ILE A 388 -25.14 -20.52 -9.85
CA ILE A 388 -24.18 -19.40 -9.89
C ILE A 388 -24.65 -18.13 -9.12
N PHE A 389 -25.96 -17.88 -9.04
CA PHE A 389 -26.49 -16.76 -8.26
C PHE A 389 -26.29 -16.92 -6.75
N THR A 390 -26.35 -18.15 -6.23
CA THR A 390 -26.03 -18.46 -4.84
C THR A 390 -24.57 -18.12 -4.52
N LEU A 391 -23.65 -18.44 -5.43
CA LEU A 391 -22.25 -18.05 -5.30
C LEU A 391 -22.10 -16.52 -5.29
N TYR A 392 -22.85 -15.81 -6.14
CA TYR A 392 -22.81 -14.34 -6.20
C TYR A 392 -23.36 -13.68 -4.93
N GLU A 393 -24.42 -14.24 -4.35
CA GLU A 393 -24.96 -13.83 -3.06
C GLU A 393 -23.94 -14.06 -1.94
N LEU A 394 -23.37 -15.27 -1.85
CA LEU A 394 -22.29 -15.60 -0.92
C LEU A 394 -21.13 -14.61 -1.00
N PHE A 395 -20.67 -14.33 -2.21
CA PHE A 395 -19.55 -13.42 -2.43
C PHE A 395 -19.89 -11.99 -2.00
N THR A 396 -21.10 -11.52 -2.30
CA THR A 396 -21.56 -10.17 -1.95
C THR A 396 -21.73 -9.99 -0.45
N GLU A 397 -22.37 -10.96 0.21
CA GLU A 397 -22.57 -10.95 1.66
C GLU A 397 -21.25 -11.04 2.41
N THR A 398 -20.35 -11.94 1.99
CA THR A 398 -19.02 -12.08 2.63
C THR A 398 -18.19 -10.80 2.48
N ILE A 399 -18.17 -10.16 1.30
CA ILE A 399 -17.52 -8.87 1.12
C ILE A 399 -18.11 -7.82 2.07
N TYR A 400 -19.44 -7.76 2.18
CA TYR A 400 -20.10 -6.80 3.05
C TYR A 400 -19.76 -7.02 4.53
N GLN A 401 -19.80 -8.27 5.00
CA GLN A 401 -19.45 -8.61 6.39
C GLN A 401 -18.03 -8.16 6.73
N HIS A 402 -17.05 -8.50 5.88
CA HIS A 402 -15.65 -8.09 6.09
C HIS A 402 -15.44 -6.57 5.96
N ALA A 403 -16.20 -5.89 5.11
CA ALA A 403 -16.02 -4.47 4.88
C ALA A 403 -16.75 -3.59 5.91
N SER A 404 -17.91 -3.99 6.42
CA SER A 404 -18.82 -3.15 7.22
C SER A 404 -18.21 -2.69 8.55
N GLU A 405 -17.52 -3.59 9.25
CA GLU A 405 -16.88 -3.32 10.55
C GLU A 405 -15.37 -3.07 10.45
N ALA A 406 -14.86 -2.76 9.24
CA ALA A 406 -13.44 -2.57 9.01
C ALA A 406 -12.85 -1.45 9.89
N SER A 407 -11.84 -1.80 10.70
CA SER A 407 -11.10 -0.85 11.55
C SER A 407 -9.85 -0.28 10.86
N GLU A 408 -9.48 -0.85 9.72
CA GLU A 408 -8.33 -0.50 8.89
C GLU A 408 -8.69 -0.59 7.39
N PRO A 409 -7.85 -0.11 6.46
CA PRO A 409 -8.07 -0.27 5.03
C PRO A 409 -8.25 -1.74 4.63
N CYS A 410 -9.27 -2.03 3.82
CA CYS A 410 -9.70 -3.39 3.44
C CYS A 410 -8.75 -4.10 2.44
N ASN A 411 -7.43 -4.09 2.68
CA ASN A 411 -6.41 -4.62 1.77
C ASN A 411 -6.60 -6.11 1.45
N LYS A 412 -7.09 -6.90 2.42
CA LYS A 412 -7.40 -8.33 2.20
C LYS A 412 -8.50 -8.52 1.14
N LEU A 413 -9.55 -7.68 1.17
CA LEU A 413 -10.62 -7.71 0.18
C LEU A 413 -10.15 -7.20 -1.18
N GLU A 414 -9.29 -6.18 -1.21
CA GLU A 414 -8.67 -5.72 -2.45
C GLU A 414 -7.85 -6.85 -3.10
N SER A 415 -7.06 -7.59 -2.32
CA SER A 415 -6.30 -8.76 -2.80
C SER A 415 -7.23 -9.86 -3.31
N LEU A 416 -8.28 -10.21 -2.56
CA LEU A 416 -9.30 -11.18 -2.98
C LEU A 416 -9.90 -10.84 -4.35
N ILE A 417 -10.34 -9.59 -4.54
CA ILE A 417 -10.94 -9.15 -5.80
C ILE A 417 -9.93 -9.25 -6.94
N GLN A 418 -8.66 -8.90 -6.72
CA GLN A 418 -7.62 -9.06 -7.74
C GLN A 418 -7.38 -10.53 -8.09
N THR A 419 -7.30 -11.42 -7.10
CA THR A 419 -7.16 -12.88 -7.31
C THR A 419 -8.30 -13.39 -8.18
N ILE A 420 -9.56 -13.14 -7.79
CA ILE A 420 -10.75 -13.58 -8.54
C ILE A 420 -10.77 -13.00 -9.96
N LYS A 421 -10.48 -11.71 -10.10
CA LYS A 421 -10.42 -11.03 -11.41
C LYS A 421 -9.35 -11.63 -12.32
N SER A 422 -8.24 -12.09 -11.76
CA SER A 422 -7.12 -12.67 -12.52
C SER A 422 -7.34 -14.14 -12.89
N GLU A 423 -7.88 -14.93 -11.97
CA GLU A 423 -8.07 -16.38 -12.15
C GLU A 423 -9.36 -16.71 -12.90
N THR A 424 -10.42 -15.92 -12.70
CA THR A 424 -11.76 -16.16 -13.28
C THR A 424 -12.36 -14.90 -13.93
N PRO A 425 -11.67 -14.29 -14.92
CA PRO A 425 -12.05 -12.98 -15.47
C PRO A 425 -13.44 -12.94 -16.12
N GLN A 426 -13.89 -14.05 -16.72
CA GLN A 426 -15.22 -14.13 -17.33
C GLN A 426 -16.32 -14.17 -16.26
N GLN A 427 -16.19 -15.05 -15.28
CA GLN A 427 -17.16 -15.21 -14.19
C GLN A 427 -17.24 -13.95 -13.33
N TYR A 428 -16.10 -13.30 -13.06
CA TYR A 428 -16.07 -12.01 -12.40
C TYR A 428 -16.83 -10.93 -13.19
N ARG A 429 -16.73 -10.93 -14.53
CA ARG A 429 -17.50 -10.00 -15.38
C ARG A 429 -19.01 -10.29 -15.32
N GLU A 430 -19.40 -11.56 -15.32
CA GLU A 430 -20.80 -11.97 -15.19
C GLU A 430 -21.35 -11.60 -13.81
N TYR A 431 -20.57 -11.76 -12.75
CA TYR A 431 -20.89 -11.27 -11.41
C TYR A 431 -21.10 -9.75 -11.38
N LEU A 432 -20.21 -8.97 -12.00
CA LEU A 432 -20.40 -7.51 -12.09
C LEU A 432 -21.68 -7.12 -12.84
N ASN A 433 -22.10 -7.91 -13.84
CA ASN A 433 -23.39 -7.70 -14.49
C ASN A 433 -24.57 -8.00 -13.54
N TYR A 434 -24.46 -9.07 -12.76
CA TYR A 434 -25.44 -9.41 -11.70
C TYR A 434 -25.50 -8.31 -10.63
N LEU A 435 -24.36 -7.84 -10.13
CA LEU A 435 -24.26 -6.80 -9.10
C LEU A 435 -24.87 -5.47 -9.56
N ASN A 436 -24.83 -5.19 -10.88
CA ASN A 436 -25.46 -4.03 -11.50
C ASN A 436 -26.96 -4.24 -11.83
N SER A 437 -27.57 -5.36 -11.42
CA SER A 437 -29.01 -5.57 -11.53
C SER A 437 -29.79 -4.69 -10.55
N ALA A 438 -31.07 -4.44 -10.82
CA ALA A 438 -31.91 -3.60 -9.97
C ALA A 438 -32.02 -4.15 -8.53
N ASN A 439 -32.23 -5.46 -8.38
CA ASN A 439 -32.38 -6.11 -7.08
C ASN A 439 -31.09 -6.05 -6.27
N SER A 440 -29.94 -6.39 -6.85
CA SER A 440 -28.65 -6.36 -6.16
C SER A 440 -28.28 -4.93 -5.73
N VAL A 441 -28.60 -3.93 -6.57
CA VAL A 441 -28.39 -2.52 -6.23
C VAL A 441 -29.29 -2.05 -5.10
N GLU A 442 -30.57 -2.44 -5.10
CA GLU A 442 -31.47 -2.12 -3.98
C GLU A 442 -30.97 -2.72 -2.67
N HIS A 443 -30.49 -3.97 -2.71
CA HIS A 443 -29.90 -4.65 -1.56
C HIS A 443 -28.64 -3.95 -1.04
N LEU A 444 -27.68 -3.63 -1.92
CA LEU A 444 -26.49 -2.86 -1.53
C LEU A 444 -26.83 -1.47 -0.98
N LEU A 445 -27.86 -0.81 -1.52
CA LEU A 445 -28.31 0.48 -1.00
C LEU A 445 -28.87 0.38 0.42
N LEU A 446 -29.55 -0.72 0.77
CA LEU A 446 -30.03 -0.95 2.14
C LEU A 446 -28.86 -1.01 3.13
N TYR A 447 -27.75 -1.65 2.74
CA TYR A 447 -26.58 -1.79 3.58
C TYR A 447 -25.68 -0.54 3.63
N LEU A 448 -25.46 0.09 2.47
CA LEU A 448 -24.42 1.10 2.34
C LEU A 448 -24.94 2.54 2.44
N SER A 449 -26.24 2.79 2.27
CA SER A 449 -26.76 4.16 2.36
C SER A 449 -26.70 4.70 3.79
N GLY A 450 -25.98 5.81 4.00
CA GLY A 450 -25.80 6.40 5.33
C GLY A 450 -24.74 5.72 6.19
N HIS A 451 -24.00 4.73 5.65
CA HIS A 451 -22.94 4.03 6.37
C HIS A 451 -21.82 4.99 6.80
N SER A 452 -21.45 4.98 8.09
CA SER A 452 -20.54 5.98 8.69
C SER A 452 -19.07 5.58 8.67
N ASN A 453 -18.73 4.34 8.36
CA ASN A 453 -17.35 3.86 8.36
C ASN A 453 -16.56 4.37 7.12
N PRO A 454 -15.47 5.13 7.30
CA PRO A 454 -14.68 5.65 6.19
C PRO A 454 -13.98 4.56 5.36
N PHE A 455 -13.53 3.46 5.97
CA PHE A 455 -12.82 2.39 5.27
C PHE A 455 -13.76 1.59 4.37
N THR A 456 -14.95 1.24 4.85
CA THR A 456 -16.00 0.59 4.06
C THR A 456 -16.36 1.42 2.83
N ASN A 457 -16.66 2.72 3.03
CA ASN A 457 -17.04 3.60 1.93
C ASN A 457 -15.92 3.75 0.90
N ARG A 458 -14.67 3.93 1.36
CA ARG A 458 -13.49 4.00 0.49
C ARG A 458 -13.34 2.74 -0.35
N PHE A 459 -13.41 1.57 0.28
CA PHE A 459 -13.28 0.28 -0.40
C PHE A 459 -14.32 0.13 -1.51
N TYR A 460 -15.62 0.30 -1.21
CA TYR A 460 -16.66 0.16 -2.22
C TYR A 460 -16.56 1.20 -3.34
N ILE A 461 -16.24 2.46 -3.05
CA ILE A 461 -16.07 3.48 -4.09
C ILE A 461 -14.92 3.08 -5.02
N THR A 462 -13.76 2.72 -4.48
CA THR A 462 -12.62 2.29 -5.28
C THR A 462 -12.96 1.04 -6.10
N TRP A 463 -13.62 0.05 -5.49
CA TRP A 463 -14.03 -1.17 -6.18
C TRP A 463 -14.97 -0.89 -7.35
N LEU A 464 -15.99 -0.04 -7.16
CA LEU A 464 -16.92 0.34 -8.21
C LEU A 464 -16.25 1.15 -9.34
N LEU A 465 -15.40 2.12 -9.00
CA LEU A 465 -14.68 2.92 -9.99
C LEU A 465 -13.69 2.09 -10.82
N GLN A 466 -13.13 1.01 -10.25
CA GLN A 466 -12.23 0.09 -10.95
C GLN A 466 -12.99 -0.98 -11.76
N SER A 467 -14.25 -1.28 -11.40
CA SER A 467 -15.03 -2.37 -12.00
C SER A 467 -15.97 -1.91 -13.11
N TYR A 468 -16.41 -0.65 -13.11
CA TYR A 468 -17.40 -0.13 -14.07
C TYR A 468 -16.87 1.08 -14.85
N THR A 469 -17.33 1.20 -16.10
CA THR A 469 -17.09 2.38 -16.93
C THR A 469 -18.30 3.32 -16.89
N PHE A 470 -18.07 4.54 -16.43
CA PHE A 470 -19.11 5.59 -16.32
C PHE A 470 -19.00 6.60 -17.46
N ASN A 471 -18.98 6.16 -18.72
CA ASN A 471 -18.61 7.00 -19.88
C ASN A 471 -19.43 8.30 -20.05
N GLY A 472 -20.66 8.36 -19.55
CA GLY A 472 -21.50 9.57 -19.52
C GLY A 472 -21.87 10.00 -18.09
N GLY A 473 -20.97 9.74 -17.14
CA GLY A 473 -21.15 10.05 -15.72
C GLY A 473 -22.09 9.08 -15.00
N MET A 474 -22.62 9.55 -13.87
CA MET A 474 -23.55 8.78 -13.02
C MET A 474 -24.99 8.76 -13.56
N SER A 475 -25.32 9.60 -14.54
CA SER A 475 -26.66 9.71 -15.15
C SER A 475 -26.97 8.67 -16.24
N ASN A 476 -25.99 7.83 -16.62
CA ASN A 476 -26.07 6.94 -17.79
C ASN A 476 -26.99 5.71 -17.67
N GLY A 477 -27.87 5.66 -16.67
CA GLY A 477 -28.88 4.60 -16.51
C GLY A 477 -28.35 3.28 -15.93
N GLN A 478 -27.06 3.15 -15.61
CA GLN A 478 -26.54 2.00 -14.85
C GLN A 478 -27.09 2.03 -13.42
N PRO A 479 -27.76 0.96 -12.94
CA PRO A 479 -28.26 0.91 -11.57
C PRO A 479 -27.17 1.16 -10.51
N ILE A 480 -25.97 0.62 -10.70
CA ILE A 480 -24.86 0.71 -9.73
C ILE A 480 -24.41 2.16 -9.46
N SER A 481 -24.68 3.09 -10.39
CA SER A 481 -24.44 4.52 -10.19
C SER A 481 -25.20 5.08 -8.97
N LYS A 482 -26.34 4.50 -8.60
CA LYS A 482 -27.09 4.87 -7.39
C LYS A 482 -26.31 4.53 -6.12
N VAL A 483 -25.66 3.36 -6.08
CA VAL A 483 -24.80 2.93 -4.97
C VAL A 483 -23.60 3.87 -4.87
N LEU A 484 -22.91 4.13 -5.98
CA LEU A 484 -21.79 5.08 -6.01
C LEU A 484 -22.23 6.47 -5.49
N GLN A 485 -23.38 6.97 -5.93
CA GLN A 485 -23.90 8.26 -5.44
C GLN A 485 -24.20 8.25 -3.94
N ALA A 486 -24.73 7.15 -3.38
CA ALA A 486 -24.97 7.02 -1.95
C ALA A 486 -23.65 7.02 -1.15
N LEU A 487 -22.66 6.24 -1.60
CA LEU A 487 -21.33 6.18 -0.97
C LEU A 487 -20.61 7.55 -0.99
N LEU A 488 -20.68 8.27 -2.11
CA LEU A 488 -20.13 9.63 -2.21
C LEU A 488 -20.81 10.60 -1.24
N LYS A 489 -22.13 10.47 -1.04
CA LYS A 489 -22.87 11.26 -0.02
C LYS A 489 -22.53 10.86 1.42
N ASN A 490 -22.08 9.64 1.67
CA ASN A 490 -21.62 9.23 2.99
C ASN A 490 -20.27 9.88 3.30
N ILE A 491 -19.30 9.78 2.37
CA ILE A 491 -17.96 10.36 2.54
C ILE A 491 -18.01 11.86 2.84
N THR A 492 -18.93 12.60 2.24
CA THR A 492 -19.08 14.04 2.53
C THR A 492 -19.58 14.35 3.95
N LYS A 493 -20.20 13.39 4.63
CA LYS A 493 -20.73 13.53 6.00
C LYS A 493 -19.79 12.98 7.07
N ILE A 494 -18.78 12.20 6.68
CA ILE A 494 -17.82 11.58 7.60
C ILE A 494 -16.65 12.53 7.79
N ASN A 495 -16.32 12.87 9.04
CA ASN A 495 -15.19 13.74 9.36
C ASN A 495 -13.87 13.04 9.03
N GLY A 496 -12.91 13.75 8.40
CA GLY A 496 -11.58 13.21 8.08
C GLY A 496 -11.49 12.50 6.74
N CYS A 497 -12.56 12.56 5.93
CA CYS A 497 -12.65 11.95 4.61
C CYS A 497 -12.14 12.85 3.46
N GLU A 498 -11.60 14.03 3.76
CA GLU A 498 -11.24 15.03 2.75
C GLU A 498 -10.11 14.54 1.83
N LYS A 499 -9.20 13.70 2.37
CA LYS A 499 -8.15 13.06 1.57
C LYS A 499 -8.77 12.14 0.51
N GLN A 500 -9.71 11.30 0.92
CA GLN A 500 -10.43 10.36 0.05
C GLN A 500 -11.22 11.10 -1.02
N MET A 501 -11.87 12.23 -0.68
CA MET A 501 -12.58 13.06 -1.66
C MET A 501 -11.65 13.53 -2.79
N ILE A 502 -10.45 14.01 -2.45
CA ILE A 502 -9.46 14.45 -3.44
C ILE A 502 -8.93 13.26 -4.26
N GLU A 503 -8.61 12.13 -3.62
CA GLU A 503 -8.17 10.91 -4.31
C GLU A 503 -9.22 10.41 -5.32
N ILE A 504 -10.51 10.44 -4.96
CA ILE A 504 -11.62 10.06 -5.85
C ILE A 504 -11.72 11.00 -7.06
N LEU A 505 -11.60 12.32 -6.85
CA LEU A 505 -11.63 13.28 -7.95
C LEU A 505 -10.42 13.11 -8.88
N PHE A 506 -9.23 12.82 -8.33
CA PHE A 506 -8.06 12.52 -9.16
C PHE A 506 -8.24 11.23 -9.97
N ALA A 507 -8.72 10.16 -9.34
CA ALA A 507 -8.99 8.89 -10.01
C ALA A 507 -9.99 9.00 -11.17
N THR A 508 -10.81 10.06 -11.18
CA THR A 508 -11.86 10.29 -12.20
C THR A 508 -11.53 11.41 -13.19
N SER A 509 -10.33 12.00 -13.13
CA SER A 509 -9.90 13.13 -13.98
C SER A 509 -9.78 12.81 -15.48
N ASP A 510 -9.75 11.53 -15.85
CA ASP A 510 -9.78 11.11 -17.26
C ASP A 510 -11.21 11.00 -17.82
N ASN A 511 -12.23 11.07 -16.95
CA ASN A 511 -13.64 11.04 -17.32
C ASN A 511 -14.36 12.30 -16.83
N GLN A 512 -14.46 13.29 -17.72
CA GLN A 512 -15.02 14.60 -17.40
C GLN A 512 -16.45 14.54 -16.85
N ALA A 513 -17.35 13.77 -17.46
CA ALA A 513 -18.74 13.69 -17.01
C ALA A 513 -18.85 13.08 -15.60
N LEU A 514 -18.06 12.04 -15.32
CA LEU A 514 -18.00 11.44 -13.98
C LEU A 514 -17.40 12.41 -12.96
N PHE A 515 -16.28 13.07 -13.29
CA PHE A 515 -15.65 14.07 -12.44
C PHE A 515 -16.63 15.18 -12.05
N GLU A 516 -17.33 15.76 -13.04
CA GLU A 516 -18.33 16.81 -12.82
C GLU A 516 -19.47 16.33 -11.92
N ASN A 517 -19.96 15.11 -12.13
CA ASN A 517 -21.03 14.53 -11.31
C ASN A 517 -20.56 14.29 -9.85
N ILE A 518 -19.36 13.76 -9.64
CA ILE A 518 -18.79 13.53 -8.30
C ILE A 518 -18.54 14.85 -7.60
N LEU A 519 -17.89 15.80 -8.27
CA LEU A 519 -17.63 17.13 -7.73
C LEU A 519 -18.94 17.83 -7.35
N SER A 520 -20.00 17.68 -8.15
CA SER A 520 -21.33 18.21 -7.82
C SER A 520 -21.89 17.65 -6.51
N VAL A 521 -21.68 16.36 -6.22
CA VAL A 521 -22.05 15.76 -4.93
C VAL A 521 -21.23 16.38 -3.78
N PHE A 522 -19.94 16.61 -3.99
CA PHE A 522 -19.04 17.19 -2.99
C PHE A 522 -19.27 18.69 -2.75
N MET A 523 -19.63 19.45 -3.79
CA MET A 523 -19.85 20.90 -3.72
C MET A 523 -20.87 21.30 -2.65
N ALA A 524 -21.89 20.47 -2.39
CA ALA A 524 -22.87 20.75 -1.34
C ALA A 524 -22.23 20.77 0.06
N ALA A 525 -21.31 19.85 0.33
CA ALA A 525 -20.63 19.72 1.61
C ALA A 525 -19.50 20.76 1.76
N LEU A 526 -18.78 21.04 0.68
CA LEU A 526 -17.70 22.04 0.63
C LEU A 526 -18.17 23.50 0.80
N ARG A 527 -19.48 23.74 0.95
CA ARG A 527 -20.00 25.04 1.42
C ARG A 527 -19.69 25.28 2.89
N GLU A 528 -19.42 24.24 3.68
CA GLU A 528 -18.98 24.38 5.07
C GLU A 528 -17.51 24.84 5.10
N PRO A 529 -17.20 26.03 5.66
CA PRO A 529 -15.85 26.60 5.60
C PRO A 529 -14.77 25.71 6.22
N ARG A 530 -15.12 24.99 7.29
CA ARG A 530 -14.20 24.09 8.01
C ARG A 530 -13.77 22.91 7.13
N GLN A 531 -14.73 22.28 6.45
CA GLN A 531 -14.47 21.13 5.60
C GLN A 531 -13.67 21.53 4.35
N LEU A 532 -13.98 22.70 3.76
CA LEU A 532 -13.20 23.24 2.64
C LEU A 532 -11.75 23.51 3.05
N GLU A 533 -11.49 24.07 4.24
CA GLU A 533 -10.13 24.31 4.70
C GLU A 533 -9.36 22.99 4.92
N GLN A 534 -10.00 21.96 5.48
CA GLN A 534 -9.40 20.62 5.63
C GLN A 534 -9.10 19.98 4.26
N LEU A 535 -10.01 20.12 3.31
CA LEU A 535 -9.80 19.70 1.92
C LEU A 535 -8.60 20.40 1.31
N CYS A 536 -8.45 21.71 1.51
CA CYS A 536 -7.30 22.46 1.01
C CYS A 536 -5.97 21.98 1.60
N VAL A 537 -5.94 21.63 2.88
CA VAL A 537 -4.73 21.02 3.50
C VAL A 537 -4.40 19.68 2.84
N LYS A 538 -5.39 18.79 2.68
CA LYS A 538 -5.18 17.47 2.05
C LYS A 538 -4.83 17.54 0.58
N TYR A 539 -5.35 18.53 -0.14
CA TYR A 539 -4.98 18.80 -1.52
C TYR A 539 -3.49 19.12 -1.66
N VAL A 540 -2.92 19.96 -0.78
CA VAL A 540 -1.48 20.24 -0.81
C VAL A 540 -0.68 18.95 -0.62
N GLU A 541 -0.99 18.17 0.42
CA GLU A 541 -0.31 16.88 0.71
C GLU A 541 -0.33 15.92 -0.50
N ILE A 542 -1.47 15.76 -1.16
CA ILE A 542 -1.61 14.82 -2.28
C ILE A 542 -0.86 15.32 -3.52
N THR A 543 -0.94 16.61 -3.81
CA THR A 543 -0.38 17.16 -5.05
C THR A 543 1.14 17.20 -5.11
N GLU A 544 1.85 17.03 -3.99
CA GLU A 544 3.32 16.86 -3.98
C GLU A 544 3.77 15.59 -4.72
N SER A 545 2.91 14.57 -4.79
CA SER A 545 3.21 13.29 -5.43
C SER A 545 2.78 13.19 -6.90
N LEU A 546 2.11 14.21 -7.43
CA LEU A 546 1.51 14.18 -8.75
C LEU A 546 2.43 14.76 -9.83
N THR A 547 2.27 14.26 -11.05
CA THR A 547 2.91 14.87 -12.22
C THR A 547 2.21 16.17 -12.63
N ASP A 548 2.94 17.12 -13.22
CA ASP A 548 2.36 18.37 -13.73
C ASP A 548 1.20 18.15 -14.68
N ARG A 549 1.26 17.09 -15.51
CA ARG A 549 0.18 16.75 -16.45
C ARG A 549 -1.11 16.37 -15.71
N GLN A 550 -1.02 15.55 -14.67
CA GLN A 550 -2.18 15.14 -13.87
C GLN A 550 -2.77 16.32 -13.11
N LEU A 551 -1.91 17.13 -12.48
CA LEU A 551 -2.33 18.32 -11.75
C LEU A 551 -3.03 19.33 -12.66
N ASN A 552 -2.43 19.63 -13.82
CA ASN A 552 -3.01 20.56 -14.80
C ASN A 552 -4.37 20.07 -15.33
N ARG A 553 -4.53 18.76 -15.55
CA ARG A 553 -5.81 18.19 -16.00
C ARG A 553 -6.89 18.31 -14.93
N PHE A 554 -6.55 18.03 -13.68
CA PHE A 554 -7.45 18.18 -12.55
C PHE A 554 -7.90 19.64 -12.35
N GLU A 555 -6.95 20.57 -12.36
CA GLU A 555 -7.21 22.02 -12.24
C GLU A 555 -8.06 22.54 -13.39
N GLN A 556 -7.81 22.06 -14.62
CA GLN A 556 -8.64 22.34 -15.78
C GLN A 556 -10.10 21.93 -15.52
N LEU A 557 -10.32 20.69 -15.06
CA LEU A 557 -11.67 20.17 -14.83
C LEU A 557 -12.39 20.92 -13.70
N LEU A 558 -11.68 21.31 -12.64
CA LEU A 558 -12.23 22.17 -11.59
C LEU A 558 -12.74 23.51 -12.14
N LEU A 559 -12.02 24.12 -13.08
CA LEU A 559 -12.40 25.41 -13.67
C LEU A 559 -13.50 25.28 -14.74
N GLU A 560 -13.58 24.14 -15.42
CA GLU A 560 -14.61 23.84 -16.41
C GLU A 560 -15.94 23.42 -15.75
N THR A 561 -15.89 22.91 -14.51
CA THR A 561 -17.11 22.51 -13.77
C THR A 561 -17.90 23.73 -13.28
N PRO A 562 -19.19 23.87 -13.63
CA PRO A 562 -20.02 24.99 -13.19
C PRO A 562 -20.10 25.10 -11.66
N GLY A 563 -19.82 26.28 -11.11
CA GLY A 563 -19.88 26.56 -9.67
C GLY A 563 -18.66 26.14 -8.85
N ALA A 564 -17.67 25.46 -9.44
CA ALA A 564 -16.48 24.99 -8.73
C ALA A 564 -15.33 26.01 -8.68
N ALA A 565 -15.42 27.13 -9.41
CA ALA A 565 -14.38 28.16 -9.46
C ALA A 565 -13.93 28.70 -8.09
N PRO A 566 -14.82 28.94 -7.09
CA PRO A 566 -14.40 29.33 -5.75
C PRO A 566 -13.58 28.26 -5.02
N ILE A 567 -13.92 26.98 -5.22
CA ILE A 567 -13.19 25.84 -4.65
C ILE A 567 -11.80 25.75 -5.28
N ALA A 568 -11.74 25.83 -6.62
CA ALA A 568 -10.48 25.86 -7.37
C ALA A 568 -9.55 26.97 -6.87
N THR A 569 -10.09 28.18 -6.73
CA THR A 569 -9.35 29.35 -6.23
C THR A 569 -8.77 29.08 -4.84
N ARG A 570 -9.57 28.53 -3.92
CA ARG A 570 -9.13 28.28 -2.54
C ARG A 570 -8.06 27.18 -2.46
N LEU A 571 -8.22 26.10 -3.23
CA LEU A 571 -7.24 25.01 -3.33
C LEU A 571 -5.89 25.55 -3.84
N CYS A 572 -5.92 26.34 -4.92
CA CYS A 572 -4.72 26.89 -5.54
C CYS A 572 -4.04 27.92 -4.63
N ALA A 573 -4.81 28.82 -4.00
CA ALA A 573 -4.27 29.77 -3.03
C ALA A 573 -3.58 29.06 -1.86
N ARG A 574 -4.14 27.95 -1.35
CA ARG A 574 -3.50 27.19 -0.28
C ARG A 574 -2.19 26.52 -0.74
N LYS A 575 -2.17 25.97 -1.96
CA LYS A 575 -0.96 25.37 -2.54
C LYS A 575 0.14 26.40 -2.75
N ILE A 576 -0.20 27.58 -3.28
CA ILE A 576 0.74 28.71 -3.42
C ILE A 576 1.33 29.10 -2.06
N ALA A 577 0.47 29.30 -1.05
CA ALA A 577 0.91 29.68 0.29
C ALA A 577 1.82 28.64 0.97
N SER A 578 1.69 27.36 0.59
CA SER A 578 2.48 26.26 1.17
C SER A 578 3.70 25.90 0.31
N SER A 579 3.87 26.53 -0.86
CA SER A 579 4.98 26.25 -1.78
C SER A 579 6.30 26.80 -1.26
N LYS A 580 7.41 26.11 -1.57
CA LYS A 580 8.77 26.63 -1.33
C LYS A 580 9.07 27.86 -2.18
N ASN A 581 8.49 27.94 -3.38
CA ASN A 581 8.53 29.12 -4.23
C ASN A 581 7.08 29.50 -4.62
N PRO A 582 6.43 30.40 -3.85
CA PRO A 582 5.06 30.80 -4.11
C PRO A 582 4.89 31.51 -5.47
N GLU A 583 5.89 32.24 -5.94
CA GLU A 583 5.84 32.93 -7.23
C GLU A 583 5.79 31.93 -8.40
N ASP A 584 6.69 30.95 -8.42
CA ASP A 584 6.72 29.92 -9.47
C ASP A 584 5.40 29.15 -9.52
N GLU A 585 4.85 28.77 -8.36
CA GLU A 585 3.58 28.04 -8.28
C GLU A 585 2.40 28.89 -8.75
N PHE A 586 2.39 30.18 -8.41
CA PHE A 586 1.38 31.12 -8.89
C PHE A 586 1.39 31.22 -10.43
N TRP A 587 2.58 31.44 -11.03
CA TRP A 587 2.70 31.56 -12.48
C TRP A 587 2.43 30.23 -13.19
N ARG A 588 2.85 29.09 -12.63
CA ARG A 588 2.52 27.75 -13.16
C ARG A 588 1.01 27.61 -13.34
N PHE A 589 0.23 27.88 -12.29
CA PHE A 589 -1.22 27.76 -12.38
C PHE A 589 -1.81 28.79 -13.37
N TYR A 590 -1.44 30.06 -13.22
CA TYR A 590 -2.01 31.15 -14.00
C TYR A 590 -1.78 30.95 -15.50
N ASP A 591 -0.55 30.63 -15.91
CA ASP A 591 -0.21 30.46 -17.31
C ASP A 591 -0.85 29.21 -17.92
N ASN A 592 -0.90 28.09 -17.16
CA ASN A 592 -1.54 26.87 -17.63
C ASN A 592 -3.06 27.00 -17.80
N GLN A 593 -3.70 27.88 -17.01
CA GLN A 593 -5.17 28.03 -16.99
C GLN A 593 -5.66 29.39 -17.52
N ARG A 594 -4.79 30.21 -18.12
CA ARG A 594 -5.06 31.61 -18.50
C ARG A 594 -6.34 31.81 -19.31
N SER A 595 -6.59 30.95 -20.30
CA SER A 595 -7.78 31.02 -21.16
C SER A 595 -9.07 30.73 -20.39
N ARG A 596 -9.04 29.78 -19.46
CA ARG A 596 -10.19 29.36 -18.63
C ARG A 596 -10.49 30.37 -17.54
N ILE A 597 -9.46 30.89 -16.89
CA ILE A 597 -9.57 32.01 -15.94
C ILE A 597 -10.29 33.19 -16.62
N SER A 598 -9.91 33.52 -17.85
CA SER A 598 -10.51 34.64 -18.59
C SER A 598 -11.96 34.37 -19.03
N ALA A 599 -12.32 33.10 -19.27
CA ALA A 599 -13.65 32.70 -19.72
C ALA A 599 -14.64 32.45 -18.56
N ASN A 600 -14.15 32.19 -17.34
CA ASN A 600 -14.97 31.86 -16.19
C ASN A 600 -15.27 33.10 -15.34
N SER A 601 -16.47 33.67 -15.50
CA SER A 601 -16.91 34.86 -14.76
C SER A 601 -17.03 34.65 -13.24
N GLY A 602 -17.08 33.40 -12.77
CA GLY A 602 -17.13 33.07 -11.34
C GLY A 602 -15.76 32.87 -10.69
N PHE A 603 -14.67 33.01 -11.45
CA PHE A 603 -13.31 32.87 -10.94
C PHE A 603 -12.77 34.21 -10.41
N THR A 604 -12.16 34.19 -9.23
CA THR A 604 -11.51 35.35 -8.60
C THR A 604 -10.03 35.05 -8.41
N ILE A 605 -9.14 35.82 -9.02
CA ILE A 605 -7.69 35.59 -8.95
C ILE A 605 -7.10 36.12 -7.63
N GLU A 606 -7.82 36.99 -6.94
CA GLU A 606 -7.34 37.78 -5.81
C GLU A 606 -6.84 36.94 -4.62
N PRO A 607 -7.51 35.86 -4.18
CA PRO A 607 -7.00 35.03 -3.09
C PRO A 607 -5.64 34.37 -3.41
N MET A 608 -5.39 34.06 -4.69
CA MET A 608 -4.10 33.51 -5.11
C MET A 608 -3.00 34.58 -5.13
N ILE A 609 -3.32 35.80 -5.56
CA ILE A 609 -2.38 36.93 -5.52
C ILE A 609 -1.97 37.20 -4.07
N LEU A 610 -2.94 37.28 -3.14
CA LEU A 610 -2.66 37.48 -1.72
C LEU A 610 -1.83 36.34 -1.13
N ALA A 611 -2.16 35.08 -1.47
CA ALA A 611 -1.36 33.93 -1.06
C ALA A 611 0.08 34.01 -1.56
N CYS A 612 0.31 34.47 -2.80
CA CYS A 612 1.65 34.65 -3.35
C CYS A 612 2.39 35.77 -2.60
N ILE A 613 1.86 37.00 -2.60
CA ILE A 613 2.54 38.18 -2.05
C ILE A 613 2.84 38.04 -0.54
N ASN A 614 1.95 37.42 0.22
CA ASN A 614 2.12 37.26 1.67
C ASN A 614 3.15 36.19 2.05
N ASN A 615 3.50 35.27 1.13
CA ASN A 615 4.39 34.14 1.44
C ASN A 615 5.74 34.19 0.68
N VAL A 616 5.94 35.10 -0.27
CA VAL A 616 7.26 35.34 -0.87
C VAL A 616 8.21 36.06 0.09
N ASP A 617 9.52 35.87 -0.10
CA ASP A 617 10.55 36.57 0.67
C ASP A 617 10.36 38.09 0.52
N ALA A 618 10.48 38.82 1.64
CA ALA A 618 10.36 40.27 1.67
C ALA A 618 11.28 40.97 0.66
N LYS A 619 12.44 40.38 0.34
CA LYS A 619 13.40 40.92 -0.64
C LYS A 619 12.93 40.90 -2.09
N ILE A 620 12.06 39.96 -2.46
CA ILE A 620 11.56 39.82 -3.84
C ILE A 620 10.09 40.27 -3.96
N ARG A 621 9.42 40.57 -2.85
CA ARG A 621 8.00 40.94 -2.82
C ARG A 621 7.66 42.10 -3.76
N GLU A 622 8.54 43.09 -3.84
CA GLU A 622 8.40 44.23 -4.75
C GLU A 622 8.42 43.78 -6.22
N ASP A 623 9.42 42.98 -6.60
CA ASP A 623 9.56 42.43 -7.95
C ASP A 623 8.34 41.58 -8.35
N VAL A 624 7.87 40.71 -7.45
CA VAL A 624 6.67 39.88 -7.67
C VAL A 624 5.42 40.73 -7.88
N ALA A 625 5.23 41.77 -7.04
CA ALA A 625 4.09 42.68 -7.18
C ALA A 625 4.14 43.45 -8.51
N ILE A 626 5.34 43.90 -8.92
CA ILE A 626 5.57 44.54 -10.21
C ILE A 626 5.21 43.59 -11.35
N ASP A 627 5.66 42.34 -11.30
CA ASP A 627 5.41 41.33 -12.33
C ASP A 627 3.92 41.01 -12.47
N ILE A 628 3.21 40.83 -11.35
CA ILE A 628 1.75 40.66 -11.33
C ILE A 628 1.05 41.85 -11.97
N LEU A 629 1.41 43.08 -11.56
CA LEU A 629 0.81 44.30 -12.10
C LEU A 629 1.13 44.52 -13.58
N ARG A 630 2.26 44.02 -14.08
CA ARG A 630 2.64 44.06 -15.51
C ARG A 630 1.85 43.04 -16.33
N LYS A 631 1.82 41.78 -15.90
CA LYS A 631 1.36 40.65 -16.71
C LYS A 631 -0.15 40.38 -16.60
N ILE A 632 -0.77 40.63 -15.45
CA ILE A 632 -2.20 40.32 -15.23
C ILE A 632 -3.09 41.49 -15.62
N ASN A 633 -4.18 41.22 -16.35
CA ASN A 633 -5.12 42.24 -16.77
C ASN A 633 -5.74 42.97 -15.55
N ALA A 634 -5.67 44.30 -15.55
CA ALA A 634 -6.22 45.12 -14.47
C ALA A 634 -7.73 44.95 -14.27
N SER A 635 -8.48 44.48 -15.27
CA SER A 635 -9.94 44.27 -15.14
C SER A 635 -10.31 43.11 -14.22
N VAL A 636 -9.41 42.15 -13.98
CA VAL A 636 -9.66 40.99 -13.11
C VAL A 636 -9.18 41.19 -11.67
N ILE A 637 -8.56 42.34 -11.37
CA ILE A 637 -8.13 42.71 -10.02
C ILE A 637 -9.10 43.78 -9.50
N ASN A 638 -10.06 43.37 -8.67
CA ASN A 638 -11.13 44.26 -8.19
C ASN A 638 -11.24 44.33 -6.66
N ASP A 639 -10.70 43.36 -5.93
CA ASP A 639 -10.66 43.41 -4.47
C ASP A 639 -9.77 44.56 -3.95
N GLY A 640 -10.31 45.31 -2.97
CA GLY A 640 -9.66 46.51 -2.45
C GLY A 640 -8.37 46.23 -1.69
N GLU A 641 -8.35 45.15 -0.90
CA GLU A 641 -7.18 44.73 -0.13
C GLU A 641 -6.04 44.31 -1.06
N THR A 642 -6.36 43.47 -2.06
CA THR A 642 -5.40 43.01 -3.07
C THR A 642 -4.78 44.16 -3.85
N ILE A 643 -5.60 45.13 -4.27
CA ILE A 643 -5.12 46.35 -4.92
C ILE A 643 -4.17 47.11 -3.99
N MET A 644 -4.53 47.27 -2.71
CA MET A 644 -3.69 47.98 -1.75
C MET A 644 -2.37 47.26 -1.53
N VAL A 645 -2.36 45.95 -1.35
CA VAL A 645 -1.16 45.14 -1.14
C VAL A 645 -0.20 45.26 -2.33
N LEU A 646 -0.69 45.08 -3.55
CA LEU A 646 0.13 45.18 -4.76
C LEU A 646 0.69 46.59 -4.96
N THR A 647 -0.17 47.61 -4.84
CA THR A 647 0.24 49.00 -5.11
C THR A 647 1.13 49.59 -4.01
N ASN A 648 0.95 49.18 -2.76
CA ASN A 648 1.84 49.57 -1.66
C ASN A 648 3.23 48.94 -1.82
N ALA A 649 3.33 47.68 -2.26
CA ALA A 649 4.63 47.05 -2.51
C ALA A 649 5.44 47.85 -3.56
N VAL A 650 4.81 48.32 -4.64
CA VAL A 650 5.48 49.21 -5.60
C VAL A 650 5.82 50.58 -4.99
N ASN A 651 4.99 51.07 -4.05
CA ASN A 651 5.24 52.33 -3.37
C ASN A 651 6.39 52.25 -2.37
N ASP A 652 6.78 51.06 -1.92
CA ASP A 652 7.90 50.89 -1.01
C ASP A 652 9.24 50.99 -1.75
N CYS A 653 9.28 50.73 -3.07
CA CYS A 653 10.46 50.95 -3.92
C CYS A 653 11.00 52.39 -3.79
N SER A 654 12.33 52.53 -3.85
CA SER A 654 12.97 53.85 -3.77
C SER A 654 12.66 54.69 -5.02
N VAL A 655 12.76 56.02 -4.90
CA VAL A 655 12.62 56.94 -6.06
C VAL A 655 13.57 56.57 -7.21
N LYS A 656 14.77 56.06 -6.88
CA LYS A 656 15.78 55.64 -7.86
C LYS A 656 15.39 54.36 -8.62
N GLU A 657 14.59 53.48 -8.01
CA GLU A 657 14.07 52.28 -8.68
C GLU A 657 12.85 52.63 -9.51
N LEU A 658 11.93 53.41 -8.95
CA LEU A 658 10.75 53.91 -9.65
C LEU A 658 11.14 54.70 -10.92
N SER A 659 12.20 55.52 -10.88
CA SER A 659 12.69 56.28 -12.04
C SER A 659 13.19 55.43 -13.20
N LYS A 660 13.50 54.15 -12.97
CA LYS A 660 13.94 53.23 -14.03
C LYS A 660 12.76 52.52 -14.70
N MET A 661 11.56 52.64 -14.13
CA MET A 661 10.36 52.03 -14.67
C MET A 661 9.76 52.90 -15.77
N ASP A 662 9.07 52.28 -16.74
CA ASP A 662 8.41 53.00 -17.81
C ASP A 662 7.19 53.80 -17.33
N SER A 663 6.94 54.96 -17.95
CA SER A 663 5.86 55.87 -17.53
C SER A 663 4.47 55.25 -17.67
N ALA A 664 4.27 54.35 -18.65
CA ALA A 664 3.01 53.64 -18.85
C ALA A 664 2.69 52.68 -17.70
N PHE A 665 3.71 51.98 -17.16
CA PHE A 665 3.56 51.15 -15.98
C PHE A 665 3.19 51.97 -14.74
N LEU A 666 3.91 53.06 -14.44
CA LEU A 666 3.59 53.90 -13.28
C LEU A 666 2.18 54.50 -13.38
N GLN A 667 1.76 54.92 -14.58
CA GLN A 667 0.40 55.36 -14.84
C GLN A 667 -0.63 54.26 -14.55
N ARG A 668 -0.36 53.04 -15.00
CA ARG A 668 -1.22 51.88 -14.76
C ARG A 668 -1.36 51.58 -13.26
N VAL A 669 -0.28 51.63 -12.49
CA VAL A 669 -0.32 51.44 -11.02
C VAL A 669 -1.23 52.48 -10.38
N CYS A 670 -1.10 53.75 -10.75
CA CYS A 670 -1.97 54.83 -10.29
C CYS A 670 -3.45 54.61 -10.69
N GLN A 671 -3.72 54.15 -11.91
CA GLN A 671 -5.08 53.83 -12.38
C GLN A 671 -5.72 52.68 -11.61
N ILE A 672 -4.95 51.63 -11.32
CA ILE A 672 -5.41 50.49 -10.51
C ILE A 672 -5.72 50.96 -9.08
N ARG A 673 -4.81 51.73 -8.46
CA ARG A 673 -5.02 52.30 -7.13
C ARG A 673 -6.28 53.16 -7.05
N ALA A 674 -6.53 53.97 -8.08
CA ALA A 674 -7.67 54.88 -8.13
C ALA A 674 -9.04 54.19 -8.07
N LYS A 675 -9.11 52.87 -8.31
CA LYS A 675 -10.32 52.07 -8.07
C LYS A 675 -10.73 52.03 -6.59
N VAL A 676 -9.76 52.17 -5.68
CA VAL A 676 -9.95 52.05 -4.22
C VAL A 676 -9.71 53.39 -3.52
N ASP A 677 -8.62 54.07 -3.88
CA ASP A 677 -8.13 55.26 -3.19
C ASP A 677 -7.50 56.25 -4.19
N LYS A 678 -8.13 57.42 -4.36
CA LYS A 678 -7.61 58.49 -5.24
C LYS A 678 -6.50 59.32 -4.59
N SER A 679 -6.36 59.26 -3.26
CA SER A 679 -5.47 60.11 -2.45
C SER A 679 -4.14 59.47 -2.05
N GLY A 680 -3.88 58.20 -2.41
CA GLY A 680 -2.62 57.50 -2.12
C GLY A 680 -1.54 57.62 -3.20
N LEU A 681 -0.36 57.04 -2.92
CA LEU A 681 0.79 56.89 -3.84
C LEU A 681 1.49 58.19 -4.30
N GLU A 682 1.57 59.19 -3.43
CA GLU A 682 2.18 60.50 -3.76
C GLU A 682 3.62 60.38 -4.30
N LYS A 683 4.41 59.43 -3.79
CA LYS A 683 5.76 59.15 -4.32
C LYS A 683 5.73 58.67 -5.77
N ILE A 684 4.90 57.66 -6.08
CA ILE A 684 4.77 57.14 -7.46
C ILE A 684 4.21 58.21 -8.39
N LYS A 685 3.19 58.97 -7.97
CA LYS A 685 2.63 60.09 -8.74
C LYS A 685 3.71 61.12 -9.07
N ALA A 686 4.51 61.51 -8.08
CA ALA A 686 5.60 62.46 -8.27
C ALA A 686 6.64 61.94 -9.27
N VAL A 687 7.06 60.68 -9.16
CA VAL A 687 8.04 60.06 -10.08
C VAL A 687 7.47 59.93 -11.49
N PHE A 688 6.22 59.50 -11.63
CA PHE A 688 5.53 59.43 -12.93
C PHE A 688 5.54 60.78 -13.64
N ILE A 689 5.22 61.86 -12.93
CA ILE A 689 5.25 63.20 -13.51
C ILE A 689 6.68 63.64 -13.81
N GLY A 690 7.65 63.36 -12.93
CA GLY A 690 9.07 63.65 -13.19
C GLY A 690 9.60 62.99 -14.47
N GLU A 691 9.28 61.72 -14.68
CA GLU A 691 9.62 60.98 -15.92
C GLU A 691 8.89 61.53 -17.14
N MET A 692 7.60 61.85 -17.00
CA MET A 692 6.82 62.48 -18.07
C MET A 692 7.43 63.84 -18.47
N LEU A 693 7.86 64.65 -17.50
CA LEU A 693 8.53 65.92 -17.75
C LEU A 693 9.88 65.72 -18.44
N THR A 694 10.68 64.74 -18.00
CA THR A 694 11.97 64.39 -18.61
C THR A 694 11.78 64.03 -20.10
N ALA A 695 10.81 63.16 -20.40
CA ALA A 695 10.47 62.77 -21.77
C ALA A 695 9.95 63.94 -22.61
N ASN A 696 9.06 64.76 -22.05
CA ASN A 696 8.50 65.93 -22.70
C ASN A 696 9.58 66.97 -23.02
N ASN A 697 10.47 67.27 -22.06
CA ASN A 697 11.54 68.24 -22.21
C ASN A 697 12.56 67.80 -23.28
N ALA A 698 12.88 66.51 -23.34
CA ALA A 698 13.78 65.98 -24.37
C ALA A 698 13.22 66.13 -25.81
N GLN A 699 11.89 66.07 -25.97
CA GLN A 699 11.23 66.16 -27.28
C GLN A 699 10.93 67.60 -27.75
N ARG A 700 10.91 68.57 -26.82
CA ARG A 700 10.47 69.95 -27.10
C ARG A 700 11.62 70.86 -27.53
N LYS A 701 11.36 71.73 -28.52
CA LYS A 701 12.30 72.80 -28.95
C LYS A 701 12.24 74.06 -28.07
N ARG A 702 11.15 74.28 -27.32
CA ARG A 702 10.98 75.40 -26.39
C ARG A 702 10.22 74.96 -25.13
N PRO A 703 10.63 75.40 -23.93
CA PRO A 703 9.90 75.09 -22.69
C PRO A 703 8.53 75.79 -22.66
N VAL A 704 7.53 75.10 -22.10
CA VAL A 704 6.21 75.66 -21.77
C VAL A 704 6.22 76.09 -20.31
N ASN A 705 5.30 76.96 -19.90
CA ASN A 705 5.17 77.46 -18.54
C ASN A 705 4.72 76.34 -17.56
N LEU A 706 5.31 76.31 -16.35
CA LEU A 706 5.08 75.32 -15.29
C LEU A 706 3.65 75.33 -14.74
N SER A 707 3.07 76.51 -14.50
CA SER A 707 1.70 76.65 -14.01
C SER A 707 0.68 76.08 -15.00
N GLY A 708 0.96 76.16 -16.31
CA GLY A 708 0.14 75.51 -17.35
C GLY A 708 0.25 73.98 -17.39
N GLU A 709 1.46 73.42 -17.26
CA GLU A 709 1.70 71.98 -17.41
C GLU A 709 1.29 71.16 -16.17
N LEU A 710 1.31 71.76 -14.99
CA LEU A 710 1.10 71.06 -13.72
C LEU A 710 -0.16 71.45 -12.95
N ALA A 711 -0.95 72.43 -13.42
CA ALA A 711 -2.15 72.93 -12.74
C ALA A 711 -3.19 71.87 -12.37
N GLN A 712 -3.16 70.68 -12.99
CA GLN A 712 -4.15 69.61 -12.78
C GLN A 712 -3.58 68.37 -12.07
N THR A 713 -2.29 68.35 -11.73
CA THR A 713 -1.59 67.11 -11.31
C THR A 713 -1.61 66.83 -9.80
N GLY A 714 -1.84 67.85 -8.95
CA GLY A 714 -2.03 67.68 -7.51
C GLY A 714 -0.84 67.11 -6.73
N ILE A 715 0.38 67.18 -7.26
CA ILE A 715 1.58 66.54 -6.70
C ILE A 715 1.99 67.19 -5.37
N SER A 716 2.31 66.36 -4.38
CA SER A 716 2.91 66.80 -3.13
C SER A 716 4.04 65.89 -2.69
N LEU A 717 5.20 66.48 -2.36
CA LEU A 717 6.31 65.73 -1.78
C LEU A 717 6.27 65.66 -0.25
N LYS A 718 5.24 66.20 0.41
CA LYS A 718 5.18 66.39 1.88
C LYS A 718 5.37 65.13 2.72
N SER A 719 5.03 63.95 2.18
CA SER A 719 5.07 62.66 2.86
C SER A 719 6.24 61.77 2.42
N VAL A 720 7.13 62.27 1.56
CA VAL A 720 8.26 61.49 1.03
C VAL A 720 9.41 61.46 2.03
N GLU A 721 9.96 60.28 2.30
CA GLU A 721 11.06 60.13 3.24
C GLU A 721 12.35 60.82 2.77
N LYS A 722 13.28 61.07 3.71
CA LYS A 722 14.46 61.91 3.46
C LYS A 722 15.29 61.46 2.24
N SER A 723 15.65 60.19 2.16
CA SER A 723 16.48 59.65 1.07
C SER A 723 15.79 59.72 -0.28
N ASP A 724 14.49 59.40 -0.32
CA ASP A 724 13.67 59.47 -1.52
C ASP A 724 13.44 60.92 -1.97
N TYR A 725 13.26 61.85 -1.03
CA TYR A 725 13.11 63.28 -1.30
C TYR A 725 14.39 63.87 -1.89
N GLU A 726 15.55 63.57 -1.30
CA GLU A 726 16.86 63.97 -1.83
C GLU A 726 17.11 63.36 -3.22
N ALA A 727 16.78 62.09 -3.43
CA ALA A 727 16.87 61.44 -4.74
C ALA A 727 15.93 62.09 -5.77
N TYR A 728 14.71 62.45 -5.37
CA TYR A 728 13.74 63.11 -6.24
C TYR A 728 14.22 64.47 -6.71
N ILE A 729 14.74 65.29 -5.79
CA ILE A 729 15.35 66.59 -6.13
C ILE A 729 16.47 66.38 -7.14
N LYS A 730 17.41 65.47 -6.83
CA LYS A 730 18.56 65.21 -7.68
C LYS A 730 18.17 64.75 -9.10
N ASN A 731 17.12 63.95 -9.21
CA ASN A 731 16.71 63.37 -10.49
C ASN A 731 15.86 64.33 -11.33
N TYR A 732 14.99 65.13 -10.71
CA TYR A 732 13.95 65.85 -11.45
C TYR A 732 13.97 67.37 -11.29
N PHE A 733 14.65 67.95 -10.29
CA PHE A 733 14.59 69.39 -10.05
C PHE A 733 14.97 70.22 -11.29
N ASP A 734 16.02 69.82 -12.00
CA ASP A 734 16.45 70.51 -13.22
C ASP A 734 15.34 70.52 -14.30
N GLU A 735 14.55 69.45 -14.39
CA GLU A 735 13.42 69.35 -15.34
C GLU A 735 12.30 70.35 -15.01
N TYR A 736 11.99 70.51 -13.72
CA TYR A 736 11.05 71.53 -13.25
C TYR A 736 11.62 72.95 -13.44
N PHE A 737 12.93 73.14 -13.18
CA PHE A 737 13.58 74.44 -13.27
C PHE A 737 13.61 74.98 -14.71
N VAL A 738 13.68 74.11 -15.71
CA VAL A 738 13.64 74.49 -17.14
C VAL A 738 12.28 75.06 -17.56
N LEU A 739 11.20 74.71 -16.87
CA LEU A 739 9.83 75.15 -17.18
C LEU A 739 9.46 76.51 -16.58
N LEU A 740 10.34 77.12 -15.77
CA LEU A 740 10.13 78.46 -15.25
C LEU A 740 10.19 79.50 -16.38
N GLN A 741 9.04 80.07 -16.76
CA GLN A 741 8.88 81.05 -17.84
C GLN A 741 8.17 82.34 -17.40
N ALA A 742 7.45 82.33 -16.26
CA ALA A 742 6.79 83.49 -15.68
C ALA A 742 6.94 83.54 -14.15
N SER A 743 6.61 84.68 -13.55
CA SER A 743 6.66 84.89 -12.09
C SER A 743 5.73 83.94 -11.31
N GLU A 744 4.59 83.57 -11.89
CA GLU A 744 3.60 82.64 -11.33
C GLU A 744 4.10 81.19 -11.20
N ASP A 745 5.17 80.83 -11.93
CA ASP A 745 5.74 79.48 -11.89
C ASP A 745 6.53 79.20 -10.61
N VAL A 746 7.11 80.24 -10.00
CA VAL A 746 7.91 80.10 -8.79
C VAL A 746 7.06 79.62 -7.60
N PRO A 747 5.90 80.23 -7.26
CA PRO A 747 5.01 79.70 -6.23
C PRO A 747 4.58 78.24 -6.47
N ALA A 748 4.33 77.85 -7.72
CA ALA A 748 3.94 76.48 -8.07
C ALA A 748 5.08 75.48 -7.81
N LEU A 749 6.31 75.83 -8.22
CA LEU A 749 7.51 75.05 -7.93
C LEU A 749 7.72 74.86 -6.42
N MET A 750 7.61 75.96 -5.65
CA MET A 750 7.80 75.93 -4.20
C MET A 750 6.75 75.03 -3.53
N ARG A 751 5.50 75.07 -3.98
CA ARG A 751 4.43 74.22 -3.44
C ARG A 751 4.68 72.73 -3.67
N ILE A 752 5.19 72.35 -4.83
CA ILE A 752 5.50 70.95 -5.16
C ILE A 752 6.63 70.43 -4.29
N PHE A 753 7.73 71.19 -4.21
CA PHE A 753 8.93 70.78 -3.48
C PHE A 753 8.88 71.03 -1.98
N TYR A 754 7.88 71.77 -1.48
CA TYR A 754 7.79 72.06 -0.05
C TYR A 754 7.61 70.77 0.78
N HIS A 755 8.59 70.55 1.66
CA HIS A 755 8.61 69.45 2.62
C HIS A 755 8.94 70.01 4.01
N GLY A 756 7.98 70.05 4.94
CA GLY A 756 8.12 70.77 6.21
C GLY A 756 9.27 70.34 7.14
N ARG A 757 9.98 69.25 6.84
CA ARG A 757 11.23 68.85 7.54
C ARG A 757 12.52 68.93 6.71
N TYR A 758 12.42 68.86 5.38
CA TYR A 758 13.58 68.63 4.49
C TYR A 758 13.70 69.71 3.41
N PHE A 759 12.85 70.73 3.43
CA PHE A 759 12.82 71.80 2.44
C PHE A 759 14.15 72.56 2.33
N SER A 760 14.94 72.63 3.41
CA SER A 760 16.30 73.17 3.38
C SER A 760 17.20 72.51 2.34
N ASN A 761 17.08 71.19 2.13
CA ASN A 761 17.85 70.47 1.11
C ASN A 761 17.52 70.98 -0.30
N PHE A 762 16.23 71.18 -0.59
CA PHE A 762 15.79 71.75 -1.86
C PHE A 762 16.27 73.21 -2.01
N ILE A 763 16.19 74.02 -0.96
CA ILE A 763 16.67 75.41 -0.99
C ILE A 763 18.17 75.47 -1.35
N ASP A 764 18.98 74.59 -0.74
CA ASP A 764 20.42 74.53 -1.02
C ASP A 764 20.70 74.19 -2.49
N ASP A 765 19.98 73.21 -3.05
CA ASP A 765 20.08 72.85 -4.47
C ASP A 765 19.54 73.96 -5.39
N TYR A 766 18.44 74.61 -5.02
CA TYR A 766 17.87 75.75 -5.74
C TYR A 766 18.87 76.92 -5.84
N ILE A 767 19.49 77.29 -4.72
CA ILE A 767 20.54 78.33 -4.69
C ILE A 767 21.78 77.88 -5.46
N SER A 768 22.17 76.60 -5.36
CA SER A 768 23.29 76.04 -6.12
C SER A 768 23.07 76.14 -7.64
N VAL A 769 21.87 75.81 -8.13
CA VAL A 769 21.49 75.96 -9.54
C VAL A 769 21.47 77.44 -9.96
N LEU A 770 20.93 78.34 -9.13
CA LEU A 770 21.00 79.78 -9.38
C LEU A 770 22.45 80.28 -9.52
N LYS A 771 23.35 79.87 -8.62
CA LYS A 771 24.78 80.20 -8.69
C LYS A 771 25.45 79.67 -9.96
N LYS A 772 25.09 78.46 -10.40
CA LYS A 772 25.59 77.89 -11.67
C LYS A 772 25.07 78.68 -12.88
N LYS A 773 23.78 79.05 -12.89
CA LYS A 773 23.15 79.82 -13.97
C LYS A 773 23.68 81.25 -14.05
N ALA A 774 23.99 81.90 -12.92
CA ALA A 774 24.64 83.21 -12.89
C ALA A 774 25.98 83.27 -13.66
N LYS A 775 26.64 82.11 -13.86
CA LYS A 775 27.88 82.00 -14.63
C LYS A 775 27.67 81.66 -16.11
N LYS A 776 26.58 80.98 -16.47
CA LYS A 776 26.37 80.40 -17.81
C LYS A 776 25.26 81.08 -18.61
N GLU A 777 24.22 81.58 -17.95
CA GLU A 777 22.97 82.09 -18.56
C GLU A 777 22.48 83.31 -17.74
N THR A 778 23.24 84.40 -17.72
CA THR A 778 23.04 85.55 -16.84
C THR A 778 21.64 86.16 -16.95
N GLU A 779 21.09 86.32 -18.16
CA GLU A 779 19.74 86.86 -18.35
C GLU A 779 18.65 85.96 -17.76
N ARG A 780 18.78 84.65 -17.92
CA ARG A 780 17.83 83.68 -17.36
C ARG A 780 17.93 83.64 -15.84
N TRP A 781 19.15 83.68 -15.31
CA TRP A 781 19.41 83.78 -13.87
C TRP A 781 18.75 85.03 -13.28
N LYS A 782 18.95 86.20 -13.90
CA LYS A 782 18.39 87.48 -13.46
C LYS A 782 16.86 87.41 -13.37
N ARG A 783 16.20 86.88 -14.40
CA ARG A 783 14.73 86.73 -14.43
C ARG A 783 14.23 85.81 -13.33
N ILE A 784 14.80 84.61 -13.20
CA ILE A 784 14.34 83.63 -12.21
C ILE A 784 14.55 84.18 -10.79
N LEU A 785 15.73 84.77 -10.51
CA LEU A 785 16.00 85.37 -9.19
C LEU A 785 15.06 86.54 -8.88
N ALA A 786 14.74 87.37 -9.89
CA ALA A 786 13.74 88.42 -9.74
C ALA A 786 12.35 87.83 -9.44
N TRP A 787 11.91 86.80 -10.16
CA TRP A 787 10.66 86.10 -9.89
C TRP A 787 10.62 85.45 -8.51
N THR A 788 11.74 84.92 -8.01
CA THR A 788 11.85 84.45 -6.62
C THR A 788 11.63 85.59 -5.63
N CYS A 789 12.22 86.76 -5.87
CA CYS A 789 12.02 87.94 -5.03
C CYS A 789 10.57 88.43 -5.09
N VAL A 790 9.94 88.42 -6.27
CA VAL A 790 8.51 88.73 -6.47
C VAL A 790 7.66 87.79 -5.62
N TYR A 791 7.92 86.48 -5.66
CA TYR A 791 7.22 85.51 -4.80
C TYR A 791 7.37 85.85 -3.31
N LEU A 792 8.59 86.12 -2.83
CA LEU A 792 8.84 86.42 -1.42
C LEU A 792 8.11 87.70 -0.91
N VAL A 793 7.92 88.71 -1.76
CA VAL A 793 7.25 89.98 -1.36
C VAL A 793 5.75 89.98 -1.62
N THR A 794 5.23 88.99 -2.36
CA THR A 794 3.80 88.84 -2.67
C THR A 794 3.14 87.68 -1.95
N ALA A 795 3.91 86.73 -1.42
CA ALA A 795 3.41 85.60 -0.65
C ALA A 795 2.58 86.03 0.56
N GLU A 796 1.51 85.27 0.86
CA GLU A 796 0.71 85.47 2.05
C GLU A 796 1.49 85.07 3.31
N ARG A 797 1.15 85.64 4.46
CA ARG A 797 1.83 85.35 5.75
C ARG A 797 1.76 83.88 6.18
N SER A 798 0.82 83.12 5.63
CA SER A 798 0.64 81.68 5.89
C SER A 798 1.47 80.78 4.97
N ASP A 799 2.20 81.34 3.99
CA ASP A 799 3.04 80.56 3.09
C ASP A 799 4.38 80.20 3.75
N GLN A 800 4.42 79.00 4.33
CA GLN A 800 5.60 78.46 5.02
C GLN A 800 6.81 78.29 4.09
N ALA A 801 6.60 78.00 2.81
CA ALA A 801 7.70 77.85 1.86
C ALA A 801 8.39 79.20 1.61
N ALA A 802 7.61 80.28 1.50
CA ALA A 802 8.14 81.64 1.39
C ALA A 802 8.91 82.05 2.64
N GLU A 803 8.40 81.72 3.84
CA GLU A 803 9.06 82.03 5.12
C GLU A 803 10.43 81.36 5.24
N GLU A 804 10.52 80.06 4.95
CA GLU A 804 11.78 79.30 5.01
C GLU A 804 12.77 79.72 3.90
N LEU A 805 12.28 80.08 2.71
CA LEU A 805 13.11 80.52 1.57
C LEU A 805 13.66 81.95 1.74
N TYR A 806 12.98 82.79 2.51
CA TYR A 806 13.28 84.23 2.64
C TYR A 806 14.74 84.50 3.05
N LYS A 807 15.18 83.95 4.18
CA LYS A 807 16.52 84.20 4.72
C LYS A 807 17.64 83.67 3.81
N PRO A 808 17.57 82.44 3.28
CA PRO A 808 18.54 81.93 2.30
C PRO A 808 18.68 82.82 1.05
N ILE A 809 17.57 83.33 0.51
CA ILE A 809 17.60 84.23 -0.65
C ILE A 809 18.18 85.61 -0.29
N VAL A 810 17.81 86.19 0.84
CA VAL A 810 18.43 87.46 1.32
C VAL A 810 19.94 87.30 1.48
N ARG A 811 20.40 86.20 2.06
CA ARG A 811 21.85 85.88 2.16
C ARG A 811 22.50 85.72 0.79
N TYR A 812 21.81 85.10 -0.18
CA TYR A 812 22.33 84.98 -1.53
C TYR A 812 22.42 86.34 -2.24
N LEU A 813 21.39 87.20 -2.13
CA LEU A 813 21.40 88.56 -2.66
C LEU A 813 22.55 89.39 -2.07
N ARG A 814 22.80 89.30 -0.76
CA ARG A 814 23.95 89.94 -0.10
C ARG A 814 25.32 89.53 -0.65
N SER A 815 25.41 88.35 -1.26
CA SER A 815 26.66 87.86 -1.86
C SER A 815 26.92 88.38 -3.28
N LEU A 816 25.96 89.09 -3.87
CA LEU A 816 26.08 89.70 -5.20
C LEU A 816 26.76 91.08 -5.10
N ASP A 817 27.42 91.49 -6.18
CA ASP A 817 27.89 92.88 -6.33
C ASP A 817 26.73 93.87 -6.51
N GLU A 818 26.98 95.16 -6.26
CA GLU A 818 25.93 96.19 -6.34
C GLU A 818 25.31 96.32 -7.74
N ASP A 819 26.08 96.08 -8.81
CA ASP A 819 25.57 96.16 -10.19
C ASP A 819 24.53 95.06 -10.44
N ARG A 820 24.84 93.83 -10.05
CA ARG A 820 23.92 92.68 -10.14
C ARG A 820 22.70 92.86 -9.23
N LEU A 821 22.88 93.43 -8.03
CA LEU A 821 21.77 93.75 -7.13
C LEU A 821 20.81 94.77 -7.74
N LEU A 822 21.35 95.82 -8.35
CA LEU A 822 20.56 96.84 -9.03
C LEU A 822 19.77 96.25 -10.20
N ASP A 823 20.42 95.36 -10.96
CA ASP A 823 19.82 94.65 -12.08
C ASP A 823 18.61 93.80 -11.65
N VAL A 824 18.79 92.98 -10.60
CA VAL A 824 17.70 92.14 -10.07
C VAL A 824 16.59 93.03 -9.52
N ARG A 825 16.91 94.11 -8.80
CA ARG A 825 15.91 95.07 -8.29
C ARG A 825 15.07 95.67 -9.41
N GLN A 826 15.70 96.08 -10.51
CA GLN A 826 14.98 96.63 -11.67
C GLN A 826 14.03 95.61 -12.29
N ALA A 827 14.44 94.33 -12.35
CA ALA A 827 13.58 93.26 -12.83
C ALA A 827 12.38 93.00 -11.88
N VAL A 828 12.57 93.08 -10.55
CA VAL A 828 11.48 92.87 -9.57
C VAL A 828 10.40 93.97 -9.66
N ILE A 829 10.79 95.22 -9.88
CA ILE A 829 9.86 96.37 -9.94
C ILE A 829 8.96 96.33 -11.19
N GLN A 830 9.29 95.51 -12.19
CA GLN A 830 8.42 95.27 -13.35
C GLN A 830 7.14 94.51 -12.96
N ASP A 831 7.20 93.67 -11.92
CA ASP A 831 6.11 92.78 -11.51
C ASP A 831 5.44 93.22 -10.19
N VAL A 832 6.09 94.04 -9.36
CA VAL A 832 5.62 94.44 -8.02
C VAL A 832 5.86 95.94 -7.78
N PRO A 833 4.95 96.66 -7.07
CA PRO A 833 5.17 98.06 -6.71
C PRO A 833 6.51 98.32 -6.00
N SER A 834 7.21 99.41 -6.37
CA SER A 834 8.52 99.78 -5.80
C SER A 834 8.56 99.73 -4.28
N SER A 835 7.49 100.17 -3.61
CA SER A 835 7.41 100.22 -2.15
C SER A 835 7.55 98.86 -1.45
N ARG A 836 7.12 97.77 -2.08
CA ARG A 836 7.31 96.40 -1.54
C ARG A 836 8.69 95.85 -1.85
N CYS A 837 9.26 96.24 -2.98
CA CYS A 837 10.62 95.89 -3.39
C CYS A 837 11.66 96.57 -2.49
N ASP A 838 11.45 97.83 -2.14
CA ASP A 838 12.38 98.64 -1.33
C ASP A 838 12.63 98.00 0.05
N TYR A 839 11.60 97.44 0.69
CA TYR A 839 11.76 96.74 1.97
C TYR A 839 12.74 95.56 1.90
N LEU A 840 12.63 94.72 0.86
CA LEU A 840 13.50 93.56 0.67
C LEU A 840 14.95 93.98 0.42
N PHE A 841 15.18 94.96 -0.47
CA PHE A 841 16.54 95.39 -0.83
C PHE A 841 17.19 96.26 0.24
N ASP A 842 16.42 97.01 1.04
CA ASP A 842 16.91 97.67 2.24
C ASP A 842 17.39 96.64 3.28
N GLU A 843 16.66 95.54 3.46
CA GLU A 843 17.06 94.45 4.33
C GLU A 843 18.33 93.73 3.84
N VAL A 844 18.47 93.53 2.52
CA VAL A 844 19.72 93.03 1.93
C VAL A 844 20.89 93.96 2.25
N ARG A 845 20.72 95.30 2.16
CA ARG A 845 21.77 96.30 2.40
C ARG A 845 22.10 96.55 3.87
N ARG A 846 21.24 96.16 4.82
CA ARG A 846 21.54 96.23 6.26
C ARG A 846 22.70 95.28 6.61
N LYS A 847 23.76 95.80 7.25
CA LYS A 847 24.85 94.99 7.82
C LYS A 847 24.29 94.13 8.97
N GLU A 848 24.52 92.81 8.93
CA GLU A 848 24.07 91.88 9.99
C GLU A 848 24.63 92.29 11.36
N GLY A 849 23.74 92.62 12.29
CA GLY A 849 24.06 92.74 13.72
C GLY A 849 24.19 91.36 14.36
N PHE A 850 25.03 91.23 15.38
CA PHE A 850 25.33 89.98 16.11
C PHE A 850 24.08 89.20 16.59
N VAL A 851 22.94 89.88 16.73
CA VAL A 851 21.66 89.32 17.18
C VAL A 851 20.88 88.58 16.07
N GLU A 852 21.15 88.85 14.78
CA GLU A 852 20.45 88.19 13.66
C GLU A 852 21.04 86.83 13.26
N LYS A 853 22.25 86.51 13.75
CA LYS A 853 22.91 85.20 13.56
C LYS A 853 22.23 84.07 14.33
N LEU A 854 21.40 84.38 15.33
CA LEU A 854 20.59 83.43 16.09
C LEU A 854 19.12 83.80 15.86
N GLY A 855 18.44 82.97 15.07
CA GLY A 855 17.19 83.31 14.41
C GLY A 855 16.06 83.77 15.33
N GLY A 856 15.44 84.88 14.95
CA GLY A 856 14.10 85.25 15.40
C GLY A 856 13.76 86.67 14.99
N PHE A 857 13.14 86.87 13.82
CA PHE A 857 12.49 88.14 13.47
C PHE A 857 11.45 87.93 12.36
N PHE A 858 10.22 87.60 12.75
CA PHE A 858 9.05 88.26 12.20
C PHE A 858 8.29 88.82 13.40
N HIS A 859 8.27 90.15 13.55
CA HIS A 859 7.16 90.97 14.04
C HIS A 859 7.65 92.41 14.29
N LYS A 860 7.23 93.34 13.44
CA LYS A 860 6.78 94.68 13.85
C LYS A 860 5.89 95.29 12.76
N LYS A 861 4.61 95.43 13.14
CA LYS A 861 3.45 96.12 12.53
C LYS A 861 3.35 96.16 11.01
#